data_AF-A0A1J1HM95-F1
#
_entry.id   AF-A0A1J1HM95-F1
#
_cell.length_a   1.000
_cell.length_b   1.000
_cell.length_c   1.000
_cell.angle_alpha   90.00
_cell.angle_beta   90.00
_cell.angle_gamma   90.00
#
_symmetry.space_group_name_H-M   'P 1'
#
loop_
_entity.id
_entity.type
_entity.pdbx_description
1 polymer ?
#
loop_
_entity_poly.entity_id
_entity_poly.type
_entity_poly.pdbx_seq_one_letter_code
_entity_poly.pdbx_strand_id
1 'polypeptide(L)'
;MNHMQAVTVLEATLPDKSNTNGDSKNSATIKRHVYKDKDNNNNVQPITKESLNATATKPAPSVDEPEEYTLLGIFKFKSPIKWLNTISIVLIHLIFIYGFITYPLKSQLKTTLWGFLVGGISGFGVTAGAHRFWCHRAYKAKLPLRIMLMLAYCVAGQNTLYDWVRDHRVHHKYSETDADPHNSNRGFFFAHVGWLMLQKHPEVIKKGRAIDMSDVLADPVIQFHQKYFIPLKILLCFIVPTVVPVYFWGETWYLAFLSQAVLRYLFGLNFTWLVNSAAHMWGYRPYDKKINPVENIAVAVVAMGEGWHNYHHVFPWDYKAAELGNYKLNITTFWIDLFAKMGLAYDLKEPSKELVRKTIEKHGDGSHLVYGHAGKSHHAHEDGPKIFSGLGDCTKSGVLNEHDAETIDGGLAKRQEGYAGRRKIRLVWRNILLFTYLHVAAVYGLWLMLVSAQWKTCIFAFFMYSISGLGITAGAHRLWAHRSYKARFSLRVMLMIFNTIAFQDAAMHWARDHRVHHKYSETDADPHNATRGFFFSHIGWLLCRKHPAVKEAGSKLDISDLKADPVLRFQQKYYLILMPILCFVIPTMIPIYCWGESFKNAFFVATMFRYTFILNVTWLVNSAAHKWGDKPYDKEINPSQNPSVAILALGEGWHNYHHVFPWDYKTAELGNYRMNLTTAFIDFFAKVGWAYDLKTVSKDIIEKRVERTGDGTHEHSRKNTWGWGDSDQSQDERELAKIINKKED
;
A
#
# COMPACT_ATOMS: atom_id res chain seq x y z
N MET A 1 4.45 -51.23 -26.87
CA MET A 1 4.22 -51.50 -28.31
C MET A 1 2.85 -52.16 -28.46
N ASN A 2 2.02 -51.58 -29.33
CA ASN A 2 0.74 -52.04 -29.92
C ASN A 2 -0.48 -52.13 -28.97
N HIS A 3 -1.39 -51.14 -28.98
CA HIS A 3 -2.59 -50.97 -29.86
C HIS A 3 -3.60 -52.12 -29.72
N MET A 4 -4.77 -51.99 -29.07
CA MET A 4 -5.98 -51.18 -29.33
C MET A 4 -6.97 -51.86 -30.31
N GLN A 5 -8.21 -52.11 -29.84
CA GLN A 5 -9.54 -51.99 -30.50
C GLN A 5 -10.58 -52.86 -29.74
N ALA A 6 -11.61 -52.28 -29.10
CA ALA A 6 -12.92 -51.82 -29.63
C ALA A 6 -13.87 -53.00 -29.92
N VAL A 7 -15.15 -53.06 -29.53
CA VAL A 7 -16.33 -52.22 -29.81
C VAL A 7 -17.46 -52.69 -28.84
N THR A 8 -18.40 -51.87 -28.34
CA THR A 8 -19.81 -51.78 -28.82
C THR A 8 -20.58 -50.65 -28.12
N VAL A 9 -21.43 -50.02 -28.93
CA VAL A 9 -22.29 -48.84 -28.79
C VAL A 9 -23.62 -49.17 -28.11
N LEU A 10 -24.24 -48.20 -27.42
CA LEU A 10 -25.69 -47.95 -27.46
C LEU A 10 -26.03 -46.55 -26.90
N GLU A 11 -26.64 -45.74 -27.77
CA GLU A 11 -27.30 -44.46 -27.48
C GLU A 11 -28.63 -44.69 -26.73
N ALA A 12 -29.09 -43.68 -25.98
CA ALA A 12 -30.33 -42.93 -26.28
C ALA A 12 -31.00 -42.27 -25.05
N THR A 13 -31.28 -40.97 -25.23
CA THR A 13 -32.51 -40.22 -24.87
C THR A 13 -32.90 -39.88 -23.41
N LEU A 14 -33.01 -38.57 -23.17
CA LEU A 14 -33.91 -37.87 -22.22
C LEU A 14 -35.38 -37.98 -22.70
N PRO A 15 -36.44 -37.82 -21.84
CA PRO A 15 -36.93 -36.48 -21.47
C PRO A 15 -37.62 -36.31 -20.07
N ASP A 16 -37.38 -35.14 -19.48
CA ASP A 16 -38.31 -34.10 -18.96
C ASP A 16 -39.42 -34.32 -17.89
N LYS A 17 -39.55 -33.26 -17.06
CA LYS A 17 -40.66 -32.74 -16.22
C LYS A 17 -40.86 -33.07 -14.72
N SER A 18 -40.55 -32.04 -13.92
CA SER A 18 -41.41 -31.26 -12.99
C SER A 18 -41.58 -31.62 -11.49
N ASN A 19 -41.31 -30.58 -10.68
CA ASN A 19 -42.02 -30.05 -9.50
C ASN A 19 -41.74 -30.56 -8.05
N THR A 20 -41.06 -29.74 -7.23
CA THR A 20 -41.57 -28.93 -6.08
C THR A 20 -40.65 -28.84 -4.83
N ASN A 21 -40.38 -27.59 -4.44
CA ASN A 21 -40.12 -26.97 -3.13
C ASN A 21 -39.32 -27.65 -1.99
N GLY A 22 -38.36 -26.90 -1.44
CA GLY A 22 -37.85 -27.07 -0.07
C GLY A 22 -36.52 -26.33 0.22
N ASP A 23 -36.56 -25.36 1.13
CA ASP A 23 -35.51 -24.43 1.59
C ASP A 23 -34.07 -24.97 1.82
N SER A 24 -33.05 -24.15 1.52
CA SER A 24 -32.15 -23.52 2.52
C SER A 24 -30.74 -23.10 1.99
N LYS A 25 -30.36 -21.87 2.36
CA LYS A 25 -29.03 -21.36 2.77
C LYS A 25 -27.77 -21.61 1.88
N ASN A 26 -27.34 -20.50 1.27
CA ASN A 26 -25.98 -19.91 1.25
C ASN A 26 -24.74 -20.83 1.39
N SER A 27 -23.93 -20.89 0.33
CA SER A 27 -22.52 -20.43 0.32
C SER A 27 -21.81 -20.93 -0.94
N ALA A 28 -21.70 -20.08 -1.97
CA ALA A 28 -20.92 -20.37 -3.17
C ALA A 28 -19.45 -19.92 -3.01
N THR A 29 -18.58 -20.91 -2.98
CA THR A 29 -17.12 -20.84 -2.91
C THR A 29 -16.53 -20.25 -4.20
N ILE A 30 -15.87 -19.09 -4.11
CA ILE A 30 -15.15 -18.46 -5.24
C ILE A 30 -13.76 -19.09 -5.35
N LYS A 31 -13.54 -19.88 -6.40
CA LYS A 31 -12.20 -20.32 -6.84
C LYS A 31 -11.44 -19.14 -7.45
N ARG A 32 -10.36 -18.68 -6.81
CA ARG A 32 -9.38 -17.75 -7.41
C ARG A 32 -8.42 -18.53 -8.32
N HIS A 33 -8.45 -18.22 -9.61
CA HIS A 33 -7.42 -18.61 -10.57
C HIS A 33 -6.22 -17.67 -10.42
N VAL A 34 -5.02 -18.24 -10.24
CA VAL A 34 -3.74 -17.52 -10.22
C VAL A 34 -3.10 -17.66 -11.61
N TYR A 35 -2.85 -16.54 -12.27
CA TYR A 35 -2.03 -16.48 -13.49
C TYR A 35 -0.55 -16.68 -13.11
N LYS A 36 0.11 -17.63 -13.78
CA LYS A 36 1.57 -17.84 -13.75
C LYS A 36 2.17 -17.08 -14.94
N ASP A 37 3.11 -16.18 -14.68
CA ASP A 37 4.05 -15.72 -15.72
C ASP A 37 5.17 -16.76 -15.88
N LYS A 38 5.29 -17.26 -17.10
CA LYS A 38 6.45 -17.96 -17.63
C LYS A 38 7.37 -16.89 -18.23
N ASP A 39 8.65 -16.94 -17.89
CA ASP A 39 9.73 -17.04 -18.88
C ASP A 39 11.07 -17.00 -18.16
N ASN A 40 11.71 -18.16 -18.16
CA ASN A 40 13.07 -18.40 -17.74
C ASN A 40 13.73 -19.04 -18.95
N ASN A 41 14.70 -18.36 -19.57
CA ASN A 41 15.53 -19.02 -20.57
C ASN A 41 17.01 -18.79 -20.25
N ASN A 42 17.65 -19.93 -19.98
CA ASN A 42 19.06 -20.08 -19.66
C ASN A 42 19.93 -19.70 -20.86
N ASN A 43 21.11 -19.12 -20.59
CA ASN A 43 22.32 -19.57 -21.27
C ASN A 43 23.56 -19.31 -20.40
N VAL A 44 24.24 -20.41 -20.06
CA VAL A 44 25.55 -20.47 -19.41
C VAL A 44 26.57 -20.84 -20.47
N GLN A 45 27.66 -20.09 -20.57
CA GLN A 45 28.92 -20.51 -21.21
C GLN A 45 30.12 -19.91 -20.43
N PRO A 46 31.32 -20.53 -20.48
CA PRO A 46 32.23 -20.68 -19.34
C PRO A 46 33.35 -19.64 -19.25
N ILE A 47 33.90 -19.52 -18.03
CA ILE A 47 35.06 -18.71 -17.67
C ILE A 47 36.35 -19.40 -18.15
N THR A 48 37.16 -18.71 -18.95
CA THR A 48 38.57 -19.06 -19.19
C THR A 48 39.48 -18.33 -18.20
N LYS A 49 40.51 -19.05 -17.75
CA LYS A 49 41.58 -18.59 -16.85
C LYS A 49 42.60 -17.79 -17.65
N GLU A 50 42.72 -16.49 -17.41
CA GLU A 50 44.01 -15.78 -17.52
C GLU A 50 43.95 -14.38 -16.89
N SER A 51 45.11 -13.92 -16.42
CA SER A 51 45.38 -12.65 -15.72
C SER A 51 45.13 -12.58 -14.20
N LEU A 52 45.97 -13.31 -13.47
CA LEU A 52 46.53 -12.86 -12.19
C LEU A 52 47.53 -11.70 -12.44
N ASN A 53 47.58 -10.75 -11.49
CA ASN A 53 48.57 -9.67 -11.29
C ASN A 53 48.30 -8.32 -11.96
N ALA A 54 47.51 -7.47 -11.30
CA ALA A 54 47.81 -6.04 -11.14
C ALA A 54 47.04 -5.48 -9.92
N THR A 55 47.76 -5.31 -8.82
CA THR A 55 47.34 -4.55 -7.64
C THR A 55 47.32 -3.06 -7.96
N ALA A 56 46.13 -2.50 -8.17
CA ALA A 56 45.86 -1.08 -7.97
C ALA A 56 44.40 -0.94 -7.50
N THR A 57 44.24 -0.28 -6.36
CA THR A 57 42.98 -0.04 -5.64
C THR A 57 41.93 0.61 -6.54
N LYS A 58 40.89 -0.14 -6.92
CA LYS A 58 39.59 0.42 -7.31
C LYS A 58 38.59 0.21 -6.16
N PRO A 59 37.80 1.21 -5.77
CA PRO A 59 36.80 1.05 -4.73
C PRO A 59 35.73 0.05 -5.17
N ALA A 60 35.28 -0.77 -4.21
CA ALA A 60 34.20 -1.74 -4.40
C ALA A 60 32.90 -1.05 -4.89
N PRO A 61 32.11 -1.70 -5.77
CA PRO A 61 30.98 -1.07 -6.44
C PRO A 61 29.97 -0.55 -5.42
N SER A 62 29.55 0.70 -5.63
CA SER A 62 28.39 1.28 -4.99
C SER A 62 27.16 0.41 -5.29
N VAL A 63 26.24 0.37 -4.34
CA VAL A 63 24.87 -0.11 -4.55
C VAL A 63 24.37 0.52 -5.85
N ASP A 64 23.84 -0.28 -6.78
CA ASP A 64 23.32 0.20 -8.07
C ASP A 64 22.25 1.28 -7.82
N GLU A 65 22.69 2.53 -7.79
CA GLU A 65 21.88 3.66 -8.19
C GLU A 65 21.50 3.44 -9.66
N PRO A 66 20.26 3.73 -10.07
CA PRO A 66 19.86 3.52 -11.46
C PRO A 66 20.80 4.35 -12.36
N GLU A 67 21.60 3.66 -13.18
CA GLU A 67 22.59 4.28 -14.05
C GLU A 67 21.94 5.37 -14.92
N GLU A 68 22.30 6.63 -14.64
CA GLU A 68 22.03 7.80 -15.48
C GLU A 68 22.85 7.68 -16.77
N TYR A 69 22.24 7.17 -17.83
CA TYR A 69 22.77 7.33 -19.18
C TYR A 69 22.02 8.45 -19.89
N THR A 70 22.69 9.59 -20.07
CA THR A 70 22.23 10.69 -20.90
C THR A 70 22.53 10.39 -22.37
N LEU A 71 21.49 10.35 -23.21
CA LEU A 71 21.63 10.72 -24.62
C LEU A 71 21.33 12.23 -24.70
N LEU A 72 22.33 13.04 -25.08
CA LEU A 72 22.21 14.48 -25.37
C LEU A 72 21.90 15.46 -24.22
N GLY A 73 21.82 15.03 -22.95
CA GLY A 73 21.82 15.94 -21.79
C GLY A 73 20.54 16.76 -21.56
N ILE A 74 19.39 16.33 -22.11
CA ILE A 74 18.12 17.09 -22.04
C ILE A 74 17.10 16.49 -21.04
N PHE A 75 17.27 15.24 -20.58
CA PHE A 75 16.30 14.59 -19.66
C PHE A 75 16.99 13.96 -18.43
N LYS A 76 16.61 14.38 -17.21
CA LYS A 76 17.21 13.99 -15.91
C LYS A 76 16.51 12.82 -15.20
N PHE A 77 15.71 12.00 -15.88
CA PHE A 77 15.00 10.91 -15.21
C PHE A 77 14.76 9.69 -16.11
N LYS A 78 15.34 8.54 -15.73
CA LYS A 78 15.17 7.25 -16.42
C LYS A 78 14.27 6.32 -15.59
N SER A 79 12.97 6.36 -15.84
CA SER A 79 12.04 5.36 -15.27
C SER A 79 11.96 4.11 -16.14
N PRO A 80 11.86 2.90 -15.55
CA PRO A 80 11.64 1.68 -16.31
C PRO A 80 10.33 1.75 -17.12
N ILE A 81 10.39 1.26 -18.36
CA ILE A 81 9.24 1.17 -19.26
C ILE A 81 8.35 0.00 -18.84
N LYS A 82 7.03 0.24 -18.79
CA LYS A 82 6.02 -0.80 -18.71
C LYS A 82 5.75 -1.30 -20.13
N TRP A 83 6.53 -2.29 -20.58
CA TRP A 83 6.48 -2.76 -21.97
C TRP A 83 5.09 -3.25 -22.39
N LEU A 84 4.38 -3.98 -21.52
CA LEU A 84 3.02 -4.42 -21.81
C LEU A 84 2.08 -3.23 -22.08
N ASN A 85 2.04 -2.25 -21.19
CA ASN A 85 1.24 -1.03 -21.37
C ASN A 85 1.64 -0.28 -22.64
N THR A 86 2.94 -0.13 -22.87
CA THR A 86 3.49 0.57 -24.02
C THR A 86 3.03 -0.06 -25.33
N ILE A 87 3.21 -1.37 -25.46
CA ILE A 87 2.79 -2.12 -26.65
C ILE A 87 1.27 -2.06 -26.81
N SER A 88 0.49 -2.28 -25.74
CA SER A 88 -0.98 -2.22 -25.82
C SER A 88 -1.49 -0.85 -26.23
N ILE A 89 -0.93 0.23 -25.66
CA ILE A 89 -1.28 1.62 -26.01
C ILE A 89 -0.93 1.90 -27.47
N VAL A 90 0.27 1.53 -27.93
CA VAL A 90 0.65 1.74 -29.34
C VAL A 90 -0.28 0.97 -30.27
N LEU A 91 -0.52 -0.32 -30.02
CA LEU A 91 -1.38 -1.16 -30.86
C LEU A 91 -2.82 -0.63 -30.93
N ILE A 92 -3.42 -0.26 -29.80
CA ILE A 92 -4.80 0.24 -29.80
C ILE A 92 -4.93 1.60 -30.50
N HIS A 93 -3.90 2.45 -30.46
CA HIS A 93 -3.87 3.72 -31.21
C HIS A 93 -3.68 3.49 -32.72
N LEU A 94 -2.92 2.48 -33.15
CA LEU A 94 -2.83 2.09 -34.56
C LEU A 94 -4.19 1.58 -35.08
N ILE A 95 -4.88 0.74 -34.30
CA ILE A 95 -6.24 0.29 -34.62
C ILE A 95 -7.21 1.46 -34.63
N PHE A 96 -7.07 2.42 -33.71
CA PHE A 96 -7.87 3.65 -33.70
C PHE A 96 -7.69 4.46 -34.99
N ILE A 97 -6.47 4.68 -35.47
CA ILE A 97 -6.23 5.43 -36.72
C ILE A 97 -6.90 4.72 -37.91
N TYR A 98 -6.66 3.42 -38.04
CA TYR A 98 -7.30 2.61 -39.08
C TYR A 98 -8.83 2.65 -38.98
N GLY A 99 -9.35 2.52 -37.75
CA GLY A 99 -10.77 2.58 -37.48
C GLY A 99 -11.36 3.94 -37.81
N PHE A 100 -10.68 5.03 -37.45
CA PHE A 100 -11.18 6.39 -37.65
C PHE A 100 -11.30 6.74 -39.13
N ILE A 101 -10.39 6.23 -39.97
CA ILE A 101 -10.44 6.41 -41.42
C ILE A 101 -11.54 5.55 -42.05
N THR A 102 -11.68 4.30 -41.62
CA THR A 102 -12.56 3.32 -42.29
C THR A 102 -13.99 3.30 -41.78
N TYR A 103 -14.22 3.62 -40.50
CA TYR A 103 -15.51 3.50 -39.83
C TYR A 103 -16.55 4.49 -40.35
N PRO A 104 -16.29 5.82 -40.46
CA PRO A 104 -17.29 6.78 -40.92
C PRO A 104 -17.85 6.48 -42.31
N LEU A 105 -17.06 5.78 -43.15
CA LEU A 105 -17.44 5.38 -44.50
C LEU A 105 -18.38 4.16 -44.54
N LYS A 106 -18.48 3.40 -43.45
CA LYS A 106 -19.15 2.07 -43.44
C LYS A 106 -20.21 1.92 -42.35
N SER A 107 -20.17 2.74 -41.30
CA SER A 107 -21.06 2.61 -40.14
C SER A 107 -22.41 3.28 -40.33
N GLN A 108 -23.42 2.78 -39.63
CA GLN A 108 -24.70 3.47 -39.55
C GLN A 108 -24.61 4.74 -38.70
N LEU A 109 -25.34 5.79 -39.09
CA LEU A 109 -25.43 7.05 -38.32
C LEU A 109 -25.88 6.81 -36.86
N LYS A 110 -26.80 5.87 -36.63
CA LYS A 110 -27.28 5.49 -35.29
C LYS A 110 -26.15 5.00 -34.38
N THR A 111 -25.21 4.22 -34.91
CA THR A 111 -24.03 3.73 -34.17
C THR A 111 -23.12 4.88 -33.75
N THR A 112 -22.97 5.88 -34.63
CA THR A 112 -22.18 7.08 -34.32
C THR A 112 -22.86 7.96 -33.26
N LEU A 113 -24.17 8.21 -33.38
CA LEU A 113 -24.94 8.94 -32.38
C LEU A 113 -24.92 8.23 -31.01
N TRP A 114 -25.01 6.90 -31.02
CA TRP A 114 -24.83 6.07 -29.82
C TRP A 114 -23.45 6.25 -29.19
N GLY A 115 -22.38 6.27 -30.02
CA GLY A 115 -21.03 6.55 -29.55
C GLY A 115 -20.90 7.90 -28.84
N PHE A 116 -21.51 8.96 -29.38
CA PHE A 116 -21.54 10.27 -28.72
C PHE A 116 -22.32 10.24 -27.40
N LEU A 117 -23.47 9.57 -27.35
CA LEU A 117 -24.26 9.43 -26.12
C LEU A 117 -23.48 8.69 -25.02
N VAL A 118 -22.92 7.52 -25.34
CA VAL A 118 -22.13 6.72 -24.39
C VAL A 118 -20.84 7.45 -24.02
N GLY A 119 -20.22 8.17 -24.96
CA GLY A 119 -19.09 9.05 -24.70
C GLY A 119 -19.43 10.18 -23.71
N GLY A 120 -20.58 10.82 -23.85
CA GLY A 120 -21.08 11.83 -22.92
C GLY A 120 -21.36 11.28 -21.52
N ILE A 121 -21.94 10.08 -21.42
CA ILE A 121 -22.13 9.38 -20.13
C ILE A 121 -20.78 9.10 -19.47
N SER A 122 -19.82 8.58 -20.25
CA SER A 122 -18.44 8.35 -19.81
C SER A 122 -17.79 9.64 -19.28
N GLY A 123 -17.83 10.72 -20.06
CA GLY A 123 -17.28 12.01 -19.67
C GLY A 123 -17.90 12.53 -18.39
N PHE A 124 -19.23 12.50 -18.28
CA PHE A 124 -19.96 12.92 -17.08
C PHE A 124 -19.57 12.10 -15.83
N GLY A 125 -19.34 10.79 -15.96
CA GLY A 125 -18.85 9.95 -14.88
C GLY A 125 -17.46 10.36 -14.37
N VAL A 126 -16.57 10.79 -15.27
CA VAL A 126 -15.24 11.32 -14.92
C VAL A 126 -15.37 12.70 -14.27
N THR A 127 -16.07 13.63 -14.92
CA THR A 127 -16.12 15.04 -14.51
C THR A 127 -16.99 15.26 -13.26
N ALA A 128 -18.28 14.94 -13.31
CA ALA A 128 -19.16 15.15 -12.16
C ALA A 128 -18.88 14.15 -11.02
N GLY A 129 -18.45 12.93 -11.36
CA GLY A 129 -18.22 11.84 -10.41
C GLY A 129 -16.81 11.84 -9.85
N ALA A 130 -15.88 11.20 -10.57
CA ALA A 130 -14.52 10.99 -10.08
C ALA A 130 -13.84 12.30 -9.66
N HIS A 131 -13.92 13.32 -10.50
CA HIS A 131 -13.25 14.60 -10.32
C HIS A 131 -13.96 15.50 -9.31
N ARG A 132 -15.08 16.13 -9.65
CA ARG A 132 -15.69 17.19 -8.81
C ARG A 132 -16.31 16.66 -7.51
N PHE A 133 -16.89 15.46 -7.53
CA PHE A 133 -17.51 14.86 -6.34
C PHE A 133 -16.48 14.15 -5.45
N TRP A 134 -15.84 13.07 -5.92
CA TRP A 134 -14.99 12.24 -5.07
C TRP A 134 -13.58 12.81 -4.84
N CYS A 135 -12.95 13.50 -5.81
CA CYS A 135 -11.65 14.13 -5.53
C CYS A 135 -11.80 15.35 -4.66
N HIS A 136 -12.65 16.29 -5.09
CA HIS A 136 -12.64 17.65 -4.57
C HIS A 136 -13.74 17.97 -3.57
N ARG A 137 -14.72 17.07 -3.39
CA ARG A 137 -15.84 17.24 -2.45
C ARG A 137 -16.61 18.55 -2.67
N ALA A 138 -16.69 18.97 -3.92
CA ALA A 138 -17.23 20.26 -4.32
C ALA A 138 -18.75 20.36 -4.13
N TYR A 139 -19.43 19.22 -4.04
CA TYR A 139 -20.84 19.10 -3.68
C TYR A 139 -21.12 17.78 -2.94
N LYS A 140 -22.32 17.63 -2.38
CA LYS A 140 -22.81 16.38 -1.79
C LYS A 140 -23.86 15.73 -2.69
N ALA A 141 -23.88 14.41 -2.73
CA ALA A 141 -24.81 13.63 -3.53
C ALA A 141 -25.54 12.58 -2.68
N LYS A 142 -26.84 12.39 -2.93
CA LYS A 142 -27.61 11.27 -2.36
C LYS A 142 -27.19 9.95 -3.02
N LEU A 143 -27.51 8.84 -2.37
CA LEU A 143 -27.12 7.49 -2.82
C LEU A 143 -27.50 7.19 -4.29
N PRO A 144 -28.69 7.54 -4.81
CA PRO A 144 -29.02 7.27 -6.21
C PRO A 144 -28.06 7.94 -7.19
N LEU A 145 -27.73 9.22 -6.96
CA LEU A 145 -26.79 9.96 -7.81
C LEU A 145 -25.37 9.38 -7.69
N ARG A 146 -24.94 9.00 -6.49
CA ARG A 146 -23.63 8.35 -6.29
C ARG A 146 -23.50 7.05 -7.08
N ILE A 147 -24.55 6.23 -7.11
CA ILE A 147 -24.58 5.00 -7.91
C ILE A 147 -24.54 5.33 -9.41
N MET A 148 -25.33 6.31 -9.86
CA MET A 148 -25.33 6.74 -11.26
C MET A 148 -23.94 7.22 -11.71
N LEU A 149 -23.28 8.06 -10.91
CA LEU A 149 -21.93 8.56 -11.19
C LEU A 149 -20.90 7.44 -11.26
N MET A 150 -20.99 6.45 -10.36
CA MET A 150 -20.10 5.28 -10.36
C MET A 150 -20.30 4.42 -11.61
N LEU A 151 -21.54 4.17 -12.01
CA LEU A 151 -21.85 3.42 -13.24
C LEU A 151 -21.38 4.17 -14.48
N ALA A 152 -21.62 5.49 -14.54
CA ALA A 152 -21.14 6.36 -15.61
C ALA A 152 -19.61 6.35 -15.70
N TYR A 153 -18.91 6.38 -14.56
CA TYR A 153 -17.45 6.27 -14.52
C TYR A 153 -16.95 4.91 -15.04
N CYS A 154 -17.67 3.81 -14.76
CA CYS A 154 -17.34 2.50 -15.32
C CYS A 154 -17.39 2.49 -16.86
N VAL A 155 -18.30 3.27 -17.47
CA VAL A 155 -18.39 3.43 -18.93
C VAL A 155 -17.15 4.12 -19.51
N ALA A 156 -16.46 4.95 -18.72
CA ALA A 156 -15.20 5.59 -19.12
C ALA A 156 -14.02 4.62 -19.17
N GLY A 157 -14.08 3.50 -18.43
CA GLY A 157 -13.07 2.45 -18.47
C GLY A 157 -11.67 2.88 -18.01
N GLN A 158 -11.55 3.98 -17.26
CA GLN A 158 -10.29 4.42 -16.66
C GLN A 158 -9.91 3.51 -15.47
N ASN A 159 -8.94 3.92 -14.63
CA ASN A 159 -8.50 3.13 -13.47
C ASN A 159 -9.60 3.01 -12.40
N THR A 160 -9.30 2.36 -11.27
CA THR A 160 -10.27 2.31 -10.17
C THR A 160 -10.58 3.73 -9.66
N LEU A 161 -11.81 3.99 -9.18
CA LEU A 161 -12.16 5.28 -8.56
C LEU A 161 -11.17 5.65 -7.44
N TYR A 162 -10.75 4.67 -6.63
CA TYR A 162 -9.75 4.87 -5.59
C TYR A 162 -8.41 5.37 -6.15
N ASP A 163 -7.88 4.69 -7.17
CA ASP A 163 -6.59 5.07 -7.77
C ASP A 163 -6.67 6.40 -8.50
N TRP A 164 -7.77 6.66 -9.21
CA TRP A 164 -7.99 7.93 -9.91
C TRP A 164 -8.07 9.08 -8.92
N VAL A 165 -8.86 8.93 -7.85
CA VAL A 165 -8.99 9.96 -6.81
C VAL A 165 -7.66 10.21 -6.12
N ARG A 166 -6.93 9.16 -5.72
CA ARG A 166 -5.62 9.31 -5.09
C ARG A 166 -4.66 10.07 -6.02
N ASP A 167 -4.52 9.60 -7.26
CA ASP A 167 -3.57 10.20 -8.20
C ASP A 167 -3.94 11.66 -8.52
N HIS A 168 -5.22 11.99 -8.63
CA HIS A 168 -5.70 13.35 -8.86
C HIS A 168 -5.47 14.29 -7.66
N ARG A 169 -5.70 13.81 -6.43
CA ARG A 169 -5.38 14.55 -5.20
C ARG A 169 -3.88 14.85 -5.09
N VAL A 170 -3.04 13.87 -5.41
CA VAL A 170 -1.58 14.05 -5.46
C VAL A 170 -1.19 15.08 -6.52
N HIS A 171 -1.79 14.98 -7.71
CA HIS A 171 -1.52 15.90 -8.82
C HIS A 171 -1.76 17.35 -8.41
N HIS A 172 -2.87 17.68 -7.76
CA HIS A 172 -3.07 19.06 -7.34
C HIS A 172 -2.15 19.48 -6.18
N LYS A 173 -1.98 18.63 -5.16
CA LYS A 173 -1.18 19.00 -3.98
C LYS A 173 0.30 19.21 -4.30
N TYR A 174 0.80 18.52 -5.32
CA TYR A 174 2.21 18.54 -5.69
C TYR A 174 2.42 18.80 -7.18
N SER A 175 1.51 19.58 -7.79
CA SER A 175 1.51 19.84 -9.23
C SER A 175 2.87 20.33 -9.71
N GLU A 176 3.26 19.91 -10.92
CA GLU A 176 4.55 20.26 -11.54
C GLU A 176 5.82 19.74 -10.83
N THR A 177 5.69 18.95 -9.76
CA THR A 177 6.85 18.34 -9.07
C THR A 177 7.03 16.87 -9.46
N ASP A 178 8.12 16.25 -8.98
CA ASP A 178 8.32 14.79 -9.15
C ASP A 178 7.32 13.93 -8.38
N ALA A 179 6.48 14.52 -7.53
CA ALA A 179 5.37 13.83 -6.89
C ALA A 179 4.08 13.88 -7.73
N ASP A 180 3.99 14.72 -8.76
CA ASP A 180 2.85 14.76 -9.68
C ASP A 180 2.88 13.54 -10.64
N PRO A 181 1.83 12.68 -10.65
CA PRO A 181 1.78 11.51 -11.52
C PRO A 181 1.95 11.82 -13.01
N HIS A 182 1.49 12.99 -13.46
CA HIS A 182 1.51 13.42 -14.86
C HIS A 182 2.17 14.80 -15.00
N ASN A 183 3.25 15.00 -14.24
CA ASN A 183 4.07 16.22 -14.23
C ASN A 183 4.30 16.83 -15.62
N SER A 184 3.68 17.99 -15.85
CA SER A 184 3.72 18.74 -17.10
C SER A 184 5.13 19.24 -17.47
N ASN A 185 6.02 19.46 -16.49
CA ASN A 185 7.41 19.88 -16.74
C ASN A 185 8.24 18.82 -17.48
N ARG A 186 7.74 17.58 -17.61
CA ARG A 186 8.38 16.51 -18.38
C ARG A 186 7.96 16.49 -19.85
N GLY A 187 7.18 17.48 -20.28
CA GLY A 187 6.77 17.68 -21.67
C GLY A 187 5.43 17.03 -22.01
N PHE A 188 4.87 17.49 -23.14
CA PHE A 188 3.51 17.17 -23.55
C PHE A 188 3.24 15.66 -23.62
N PHE A 189 4.15 14.90 -24.26
CA PHE A 189 3.97 13.46 -24.41
C PHE A 189 3.88 12.74 -23.06
N PHE A 190 4.73 13.11 -22.10
CA PHE A 190 4.71 12.51 -20.77
C PHE A 190 3.39 12.77 -20.06
N ALA A 191 2.98 14.05 -19.98
CA ALA A 191 1.74 14.45 -19.30
C ALA A 191 0.47 13.90 -19.97
N HIS A 192 0.51 13.73 -21.30
CA HIS A 192 -0.62 13.21 -22.06
C HIS A 192 -0.79 11.70 -21.91
N VAL A 193 0.24 10.90 -22.21
CA VAL A 193 0.13 9.42 -22.20
C VAL A 193 1.38 8.71 -21.69
N GLY A 194 2.56 9.32 -21.79
CA GLY A 194 3.83 8.70 -21.44
C GLY A 194 3.91 8.27 -19.97
N TRP A 195 3.25 8.98 -19.06
CA TRP A 195 3.19 8.59 -17.65
C TRP A 195 2.52 7.22 -17.40
N LEU A 196 1.61 6.78 -18.30
CA LEU A 196 0.98 5.45 -18.25
C LEU A 196 1.91 4.33 -18.78
N MET A 197 2.90 4.71 -19.58
CA MET A 197 3.88 3.82 -20.21
C MET A 197 5.11 3.59 -19.33
N LEU A 198 5.30 4.39 -18.27
CA LEU A 198 6.44 4.34 -17.37
C LEU A 198 6.03 3.89 -15.95
N GLN A 199 6.99 3.40 -15.17
CA GLN A 199 6.81 3.28 -13.73
C GLN A 199 6.65 4.67 -13.09
N LYS A 200 5.83 4.75 -12.03
CA LYS A 200 5.61 6.01 -11.32
C LYS A 200 6.91 6.42 -10.60
N HIS A 201 7.18 7.72 -10.55
CA HIS A 201 8.28 8.26 -9.77
C HIS A 201 8.12 7.87 -8.28
N PRO A 202 9.21 7.53 -7.54
CA PRO A 202 9.12 7.18 -6.13
C PRO A 202 8.39 8.21 -5.26
N GLU A 203 8.58 9.50 -5.54
CA GLU A 203 7.87 10.57 -4.83
C GLU A 203 6.35 10.56 -5.07
N VAL A 204 5.86 10.17 -6.26
CA VAL A 204 4.41 9.97 -6.49
C VAL A 204 3.86 8.90 -5.55
N ILE A 205 4.60 7.81 -5.38
CA ILE A 205 4.19 6.70 -4.51
C ILE A 205 4.22 7.14 -3.04
N LYS A 206 5.31 7.79 -2.62
CA LYS A 206 5.52 8.25 -1.25
C LYS A 206 4.47 9.30 -0.85
N LYS A 207 4.31 10.36 -1.65
CA LYS A 207 3.33 11.42 -1.39
C LYS A 207 1.89 10.92 -1.55
N GLY A 208 1.64 10.00 -2.47
CA GLY A 208 0.33 9.37 -2.63
C GLY A 208 -0.12 8.52 -1.43
N ARG A 209 0.80 7.97 -0.64
CA ARG A 209 0.45 7.31 0.64
C ARG A 209 0.11 8.28 1.76
N ALA A 210 0.62 9.51 1.68
CA ALA A 210 0.37 10.55 2.67
C ALA A 210 -0.92 11.34 2.40
N ILE A 211 -1.54 11.17 1.22
CA ILE A 211 -2.86 11.76 0.93
C ILE A 211 -3.93 11.05 1.75
N ASP A 212 -4.77 11.82 2.44
CA ASP A 212 -5.93 11.25 3.11
C ASP A 212 -6.93 10.71 2.07
N MET A 213 -7.34 9.46 2.28
CA MET A 213 -8.32 8.73 1.48
C MET A 213 -9.43 8.14 2.37
N SER A 214 -9.52 8.56 3.64
CA SER A 214 -10.47 8.04 4.63
C SER A 214 -11.92 8.20 4.16
N ASP A 215 -12.25 9.35 3.58
CA ASP A 215 -13.56 9.65 3.01
C ASP A 215 -13.91 8.72 1.82
N VAL A 216 -12.94 8.44 0.95
CA VAL A 216 -13.07 7.50 -0.17
C VAL A 216 -13.23 6.06 0.34
N LEU A 217 -12.49 5.68 1.38
CA LEU A 217 -12.55 4.36 1.98
C LEU A 217 -13.87 4.12 2.74
N ALA A 218 -14.42 5.17 3.34
CA ALA A 218 -15.72 5.14 4.03
C ALA A 218 -16.93 5.11 3.08
N ASP A 219 -16.76 5.51 1.81
CA ASP A 219 -17.85 5.51 0.83
C ASP A 219 -18.21 4.07 0.37
N PRO A 220 -19.40 3.52 0.72
CA PRO A 220 -19.80 2.16 0.35
C PRO A 220 -19.94 1.94 -1.16
N VAL A 221 -20.24 3.00 -1.94
CA VAL A 221 -20.33 2.92 -3.41
C VAL A 221 -18.95 2.71 -4.01
N ILE A 222 -17.92 3.38 -3.48
CA ILE A 222 -16.54 3.19 -3.92
C ILE A 222 -16.03 1.80 -3.51
N GLN A 223 -16.35 1.34 -2.29
CA GLN A 223 -15.97 -0.02 -1.86
C GLN A 223 -16.60 -1.10 -2.74
N PHE A 224 -17.87 -0.94 -3.12
CA PHE A 224 -18.53 -1.81 -4.08
C PHE A 224 -17.82 -1.78 -5.45
N HIS A 225 -17.56 -0.58 -5.97
CA HIS A 225 -16.85 -0.40 -7.22
C HIS A 225 -15.47 -1.07 -7.19
N GLN A 226 -14.68 -0.87 -6.14
CA GLN A 226 -13.34 -1.44 -6.00
C GLN A 226 -13.36 -2.98 -6.06
N LYS A 227 -14.37 -3.59 -5.41
CA LYS A 227 -14.54 -5.04 -5.38
C LYS A 227 -14.92 -5.63 -6.75
N TYR A 228 -15.74 -4.92 -7.52
CA TYR A 228 -16.32 -5.41 -8.78
C TYR A 228 -15.83 -4.67 -10.02
N PHE A 229 -14.76 -3.90 -9.91
CA PHE A 229 -14.27 -2.99 -10.95
C PHE A 229 -14.04 -3.69 -12.28
N ILE A 230 -13.31 -4.82 -12.31
CA ILE A 230 -12.98 -5.50 -13.57
C ILE A 230 -14.25 -5.98 -14.29
N PRO A 231 -15.17 -6.73 -13.64
CA PRO A 231 -16.46 -7.08 -14.26
C PRO A 231 -17.27 -5.87 -14.74
N LEU A 232 -17.40 -4.83 -13.92
CA LEU A 232 -18.17 -3.63 -14.26
C LEU A 232 -17.56 -2.88 -15.45
N LYS A 233 -16.24 -2.73 -15.47
CA LYS A 233 -15.50 -2.12 -16.59
C LYS A 233 -15.71 -2.90 -17.88
N ILE A 234 -15.50 -4.22 -17.87
CA ILE A 234 -15.67 -5.03 -19.08
C ILE A 234 -17.12 -4.94 -19.59
N LEU A 235 -18.08 -5.05 -18.69
CA LEU A 235 -19.50 -5.01 -19.04
C LEU A 235 -19.92 -3.64 -19.59
N LEU A 236 -19.64 -2.56 -18.86
CA LEU A 236 -20.20 -1.23 -19.13
C LEU A 236 -19.37 -0.40 -20.10
N CYS A 237 -18.05 -0.61 -20.18
CA CYS A 237 -17.18 0.11 -21.12
C CYS A 237 -17.15 -0.56 -22.50
N PHE A 238 -17.24 -1.90 -22.57
CA PHE A 238 -17.01 -2.63 -23.81
C PHE A 238 -18.21 -3.44 -24.27
N ILE A 239 -18.75 -4.34 -23.43
CA ILE A 239 -19.80 -5.28 -23.88
C ILE A 239 -21.11 -4.54 -24.20
N VAL A 240 -21.70 -3.85 -23.23
CA VAL A 240 -23.00 -3.19 -23.41
C VAL A 240 -22.95 -2.16 -24.55
N PRO A 241 -21.96 -1.25 -24.62
CA PRO A 241 -21.88 -0.30 -25.72
C PRO A 241 -21.79 -0.97 -27.09
N THR A 242 -21.10 -2.11 -27.23
CA THR A 242 -20.98 -2.84 -28.51
C THR A 242 -22.21 -3.67 -28.86
N VAL A 243 -22.87 -4.30 -27.88
CA VAL A 243 -24.04 -5.16 -28.11
C VAL A 243 -25.25 -4.35 -28.56
N VAL A 244 -25.46 -3.16 -27.99
CA VAL A 244 -26.64 -2.33 -28.29
C VAL A 244 -26.79 -2.03 -29.79
N PRO A 245 -25.77 -1.52 -30.51
CA PRO A 245 -25.88 -1.30 -31.94
C PRO A 245 -26.24 -2.53 -32.77
N VAL A 246 -25.71 -3.69 -32.37
CA VAL A 246 -25.94 -4.95 -33.08
C VAL A 246 -27.40 -5.37 -32.98
N TYR A 247 -27.98 -5.36 -31.78
CA TYR A 247 -29.32 -5.89 -31.57
C TYR A 247 -30.44 -4.88 -31.82
N PHE A 248 -30.21 -3.58 -31.60
CA PHE A 248 -31.28 -2.58 -31.69
C PHE A 248 -31.42 -1.97 -33.09
N TRP A 249 -30.36 -1.94 -33.89
CA TRP A 249 -30.44 -1.42 -35.27
C TRP A 249 -29.56 -2.19 -36.28
N GLY A 250 -29.12 -3.41 -35.93
CA GLY A 250 -28.52 -4.32 -36.89
C GLY A 250 -27.13 -3.92 -37.38
N GLU A 251 -26.35 -3.19 -36.58
CA GLU A 251 -24.96 -2.92 -36.91
C GLU A 251 -24.13 -4.21 -36.92
N THR A 252 -23.12 -4.30 -37.77
CA THR A 252 -22.24 -5.48 -37.74
C THR A 252 -21.41 -5.51 -36.45
N TRP A 253 -21.14 -6.69 -35.90
CA TRP A 253 -20.28 -6.85 -34.72
C TRP A 253 -18.93 -6.14 -34.87
N TYR A 254 -18.33 -6.23 -36.06
CA TYR A 254 -17.07 -5.57 -36.37
C TYR A 254 -17.15 -4.05 -36.25
N LEU A 255 -18.14 -3.41 -36.90
CA LEU A 255 -18.29 -1.95 -36.85
C LEU A 255 -18.75 -1.46 -35.47
N ALA A 256 -19.62 -2.20 -34.79
CA ALA A 256 -20.05 -1.87 -33.43
C ALA A 256 -18.89 -1.95 -32.42
N PHE A 257 -18.04 -2.98 -32.51
CA PHE A 257 -16.84 -3.10 -31.67
C PHE A 257 -15.84 -1.97 -31.98
N LEU A 258 -15.52 -1.76 -33.26
CA LEU A 258 -14.60 -0.71 -33.69
C LEU A 258 -15.07 0.68 -33.22
N SER A 259 -16.35 0.98 -33.37
CA SER A 259 -16.97 2.22 -32.89
C SER A 259 -16.86 2.39 -31.38
N GLN A 260 -17.32 1.40 -30.62
CA GLN A 260 -17.65 1.59 -29.21
C GLN A 260 -16.50 1.19 -28.27
N ALA A 261 -15.73 0.15 -28.64
CA ALA A 261 -14.63 -0.35 -27.84
C ALA A 261 -13.28 0.27 -28.23
N VAL A 262 -13.14 0.78 -29.48
CA VAL A 262 -11.91 1.45 -29.94
C VAL A 262 -12.13 2.95 -30.06
N LEU A 263 -12.92 3.42 -31.02
CA LEU A 263 -13.01 4.86 -31.33
C LEU A 263 -13.52 5.70 -30.16
N ARG A 264 -14.71 5.37 -29.63
CA ARG A 264 -15.30 6.06 -28.48
C ARG A 264 -14.36 6.06 -27.27
N TYR A 265 -13.80 4.90 -26.94
CA TYR A 265 -12.93 4.73 -25.78
C TYR A 265 -11.66 5.57 -25.91
N LEU A 266 -11.00 5.55 -27.08
CA LEU A 266 -9.77 6.30 -27.31
C LEU A 266 -10.01 7.81 -27.43
N PHE A 267 -11.12 8.26 -28.02
CA PHE A 267 -11.52 9.66 -27.94
C PHE A 267 -11.72 10.10 -26.49
N GLY A 268 -12.45 9.33 -25.69
CA GLY A 268 -12.68 9.65 -24.27
C GLY A 268 -11.38 9.73 -23.45
N LEU A 269 -10.44 8.81 -23.69
CA LEU A 269 -9.12 8.85 -23.06
C LEU A 269 -8.34 10.11 -23.47
N ASN A 270 -8.20 10.38 -24.77
CA ASN A 270 -7.43 11.52 -25.25
C ASN A 270 -8.05 12.86 -24.82
N PHE A 271 -9.38 12.98 -24.78
CA PHE A 271 -10.04 14.17 -24.24
C PHE A 271 -9.74 14.39 -22.76
N THR A 272 -9.71 13.32 -21.96
CA THR A 272 -9.29 13.41 -20.55
C THR A 272 -7.81 13.81 -20.45
N TRP A 273 -6.95 13.18 -21.26
CA TRP A 273 -5.50 13.41 -21.22
C TRP A 273 -5.08 14.79 -21.74
N LEU A 274 -5.90 15.45 -22.57
CA LEU A 274 -5.68 16.83 -22.96
C LEU A 274 -5.78 17.80 -21.78
N VAL A 275 -6.54 17.47 -20.73
CA VAL A 275 -6.60 18.27 -19.50
C VAL A 275 -5.24 18.27 -18.82
N ASN A 276 -4.61 17.10 -18.68
CA ASN A 276 -3.29 16.97 -18.05
C ASN A 276 -2.17 17.60 -18.87
N SER A 277 -2.30 17.64 -20.20
CA SER A 277 -1.24 18.13 -21.10
C SER A 277 -1.52 19.54 -21.63
N ALA A 278 -2.49 19.71 -22.52
CA ALA A 278 -2.77 20.98 -23.16
C ALA A 278 -3.24 22.05 -22.15
N ALA A 279 -4.06 21.68 -21.16
CA ALA A 279 -4.54 22.61 -20.13
C ALA A 279 -3.52 22.91 -19.02
N HIS A 280 -2.28 22.39 -19.13
CA HIS A 280 -1.12 22.83 -18.34
C HIS A 280 -0.09 23.63 -19.17
N MET A 281 -0.28 23.76 -20.50
CA MET A 281 0.76 24.28 -21.39
C MET A 281 0.30 25.46 -22.26
N TRP A 282 -0.92 25.42 -22.80
CA TRP A 282 -1.35 26.38 -23.81
C TRP A 282 -2.70 27.02 -23.48
N GLY A 283 -2.67 28.29 -23.08
CA GLY A 283 -3.84 29.06 -22.70
C GLY A 283 -3.47 30.28 -21.84
N TYR A 284 -4.47 30.87 -21.20
CA TYR A 284 -4.31 32.06 -20.35
C TYR A 284 -4.31 31.71 -18.85
N ARG A 285 -3.78 32.59 -17.99
CA ARG A 285 -3.72 32.40 -16.53
C ARG A 285 -4.35 33.57 -15.76
N PRO A 286 -5.66 33.83 -15.95
CA PRO A 286 -6.32 34.99 -15.38
C PRO A 286 -6.38 34.99 -13.85
N TYR A 287 -6.25 33.84 -13.17
CA TYR A 287 -6.42 33.71 -11.73
C TYR A 287 -5.09 33.60 -10.98
N ASP A 288 -4.16 32.77 -11.46
CA ASP A 288 -2.81 32.70 -10.91
C ASP A 288 -1.77 32.41 -12.01
N LYS A 289 -0.88 33.38 -12.24
CA LYS A 289 0.20 33.28 -13.23
C LYS A 289 1.42 32.47 -12.79
N LYS A 290 1.50 32.11 -11.49
CA LYS A 290 2.64 31.39 -10.91
C LYS A 290 2.56 29.87 -11.09
N ILE A 291 1.37 29.35 -11.38
CA ILE A 291 1.13 27.92 -11.64
C ILE A 291 1.08 27.65 -13.15
N ASN A 292 1.36 26.42 -13.58
CA ASN A 292 1.31 26.04 -15.00
C ASN A 292 -0.10 25.94 -15.60
N PRO A 293 -1.14 25.43 -14.90
CA PRO A 293 -2.52 25.30 -15.41
C PRO A 293 -3.03 26.55 -16.13
N VAL A 294 -3.74 26.35 -17.24
CA VAL A 294 -4.23 27.40 -18.13
C VAL A 294 -5.70 27.21 -18.52
N GLU A 295 -6.36 28.31 -18.83
CA GLU A 295 -7.69 28.31 -19.45
C GLU A 295 -7.58 27.95 -20.95
N ASN A 296 -8.21 26.85 -21.36
CA ASN A 296 -8.21 26.37 -22.74
C ASN A 296 -9.62 25.98 -23.22
N ILE A 297 -10.18 26.81 -24.11
CA ILE A 297 -11.56 26.64 -24.63
C ILE A 297 -11.71 25.34 -25.43
N ALA A 298 -10.71 24.96 -26.22
CA ALA A 298 -10.77 23.73 -27.01
C ALA A 298 -10.85 22.50 -26.10
N VAL A 299 -10.06 22.48 -25.02
CA VAL A 299 -10.14 21.44 -23.99
C VAL A 299 -11.49 21.48 -23.27
N ALA A 300 -12.02 22.67 -22.94
CA ALA A 300 -13.32 22.79 -22.28
C ALA A 300 -14.47 22.19 -23.11
N VAL A 301 -14.42 22.33 -24.44
CA VAL A 301 -15.41 21.73 -25.34
C VAL A 301 -15.35 20.20 -25.32
N VAL A 302 -14.16 19.62 -25.50
CA VAL A 302 -14.01 18.16 -25.64
C VAL A 302 -14.03 17.42 -24.29
N ALA A 303 -13.66 18.10 -23.21
CA ALA A 303 -13.65 17.57 -21.84
C ALA A 303 -14.83 18.09 -20.99
N MET A 304 -15.95 18.50 -21.61
CA MET A 304 -17.22 18.81 -20.95
C MET A 304 -17.12 19.87 -19.82
N GLY A 305 -16.20 20.83 -19.95
CA GLY A 305 -15.98 21.93 -19.00
C GLY A 305 -14.66 21.91 -18.24
N GLU A 306 -13.86 20.85 -18.31
CA GLU A 306 -12.62 20.74 -17.53
C GLU A 306 -11.41 21.52 -18.10
N GLY A 307 -11.62 22.30 -19.16
CA GLY A 307 -10.57 23.12 -19.77
C GLY A 307 -10.33 24.47 -19.08
N TRP A 308 -11.17 24.85 -18.12
CA TRP A 308 -11.00 26.07 -17.30
C TRP A 308 -10.02 25.78 -16.14
N HIS A 309 -8.79 25.39 -16.51
CA HIS A 309 -7.90 24.66 -15.62
C HIS A 309 -7.08 25.57 -14.71
N ASN A 310 -6.81 26.82 -15.09
CA ASN A 310 -6.19 27.80 -14.19
C ASN A 310 -7.15 28.12 -13.04
N TYR A 311 -8.43 28.35 -13.34
CA TYR A 311 -9.46 28.54 -12.33
C TYR A 311 -9.56 27.32 -11.41
N HIS A 312 -9.63 26.13 -12.01
CA HIS A 312 -9.80 24.90 -11.27
C HIS A 312 -8.65 24.64 -10.28
N HIS A 313 -7.40 24.88 -10.66
CA HIS A 313 -6.28 24.70 -9.74
C HIS A 313 -6.21 25.75 -8.63
N VAL A 314 -6.75 26.95 -8.87
CA VAL A 314 -6.86 28.00 -7.85
C VAL A 314 -8.03 27.72 -6.89
N PHE A 315 -9.18 27.28 -7.39
CA PHE A 315 -10.36 26.95 -6.60
C PHE A 315 -10.80 25.49 -6.81
N PRO A 316 -10.01 24.50 -6.35
CA PRO A 316 -10.25 23.09 -6.65
C PRO A 316 -11.58 22.56 -6.09
N TRP A 317 -12.09 23.22 -5.04
CA TRP A 317 -13.34 22.89 -4.36
C TRP A 317 -14.60 23.50 -5.00
N ASP A 318 -14.49 24.28 -6.08
CA ASP A 318 -15.64 24.81 -6.82
C ASP A 318 -16.35 23.70 -7.62
N TYR A 319 -17.66 23.55 -7.44
CA TYR A 319 -18.47 22.51 -8.11
C TYR A 319 -18.60 22.70 -9.63
N LYS A 320 -18.41 23.92 -10.11
CA LYS A 320 -18.41 24.27 -11.53
C LYS A 320 -17.05 24.05 -12.16
N ALA A 321 -15.97 24.03 -11.37
CA ALA A 321 -14.59 24.05 -11.84
C ALA A 321 -14.29 25.21 -12.81
N ALA A 322 -15.10 26.26 -12.82
CA ALA A 322 -14.99 27.40 -13.72
C ALA A 322 -15.76 28.62 -13.19
N GLU A 323 -15.21 29.82 -13.33
CA GLU A 323 -15.98 31.08 -13.25
C GLU A 323 -16.77 31.31 -14.54
N LEU A 324 -16.10 31.10 -15.68
CA LEU A 324 -16.57 31.44 -17.02
C LEU A 324 -17.09 30.19 -17.75
N GLY A 325 -18.06 30.39 -18.66
CA GLY A 325 -18.68 29.32 -19.42
C GLY A 325 -20.13 29.12 -19.03
N ASN A 326 -21.04 29.44 -19.94
CA ASN A 326 -22.43 29.02 -19.83
C ASN A 326 -22.53 27.48 -19.99
N TYR A 327 -23.73 26.92 -19.82
CA TYR A 327 -23.94 25.47 -19.94
C TYR A 327 -23.46 24.83 -21.26
N LYS A 328 -23.21 25.61 -22.33
CA LYS A 328 -22.65 25.09 -23.59
C LYS A 328 -21.16 24.73 -23.49
N LEU A 329 -20.40 25.42 -22.64
CA LEU A 329 -18.96 25.19 -22.44
C LEU A 329 -18.67 24.49 -21.10
N ASN A 330 -19.71 24.19 -20.31
CA ASN A 330 -19.61 23.45 -19.06
C ASN A 330 -20.86 22.58 -18.84
N ILE A 331 -21.03 21.57 -19.69
CA ILE A 331 -22.18 20.66 -19.69
C ILE A 331 -22.25 19.86 -18.37
N THR A 332 -21.11 19.59 -17.75
CA THR A 332 -21.05 18.93 -16.44
C THR A 332 -21.82 19.73 -15.38
N THR A 333 -21.60 21.05 -15.30
CA THR A 333 -22.31 21.92 -14.35
C THR A 333 -23.81 21.92 -14.59
N PHE A 334 -24.27 21.95 -15.85
CA PHE A 334 -25.69 21.87 -16.18
C PHE A 334 -26.38 20.65 -15.56
N TRP A 335 -25.75 19.47 -15.69
CA TRP A 335 -26.31 18.25 -15.13
C TRP A 335 -26.27 18.24 -13.60
N ILE A 336 -25.20 18.76 -12.98
CA ILE A 336 -25.12 18.88 -11.52
C ILE A 336 -26.24 19.81 -11.00
N ASP A 337 -26.48 20.95 -11.64
CA ASP A 337 -27.54 21.89 -11.27
C ASP A 337 -28.94 21.27 -11.45
N LEU A 338 -29.15 20.47 -12.51
CA LEU A 338 -30.40 19.72 -12.69
C LEU A 338 -30.61 18.71 -11.55
N PHE A 339 -29.58 17.94 -11.19
CA PHE A 339 -29.66 17.02 -10.06
C PHE A 339 -29.86 17.75 -8.73
N ALA A 340 -29.33 18.97 -8.60
CA ALA A 340 -29.56 19.80 -7.43
C ALA A 340 -31.03 20.26 -7.34
N LYS A 341 -31.64 20.66 -8.46
CA LYS A 341 -33.07 20.96 -8.54
C LYS A 341 -33.96 19.74 -8.24
N MET A 342 -33.51 18.55 -8.60
CA MET A 342 -34.17 17.29 -8.24
C MET A 342 -33.92 16.87 -6.78
N GLY A 343 -33.12 17.63 -6.02
CA GLY A 343 -32.75 17.31 -4.64
C GLY A 343 -31.84 16.09 -4.50
N LEU A 344 -31.16 15.68 -5.56
CA LEU A 344 -30.18 14.58 -5.59
C LEU A 344 -28.75 15.06 -5.34
N ALA A 345 -28.44 16.30 -5.70
CA ALA A 345 -27.22 17.02 -5.32
C ALA A 345 -27.57 18.19 -4.37
N TYR A 346 -26.66 18.53 -3.46
CA TYR A 346 -26.83 19.61 -2.49
C TYR A 346 -25.47 20.08 -1.97
N ASP A 347 -25.43 21.16 -1.18
CA ASP A 347 -24.18 21.69 -0.60
C ASP A 347 -23.13 22.03 -1.68
N LEU A 348 -23.58 22.63 -2.78
CA LEU A 348 -22.74 22.97 -3.94
C LEU A 348 -21.92 24.22 -3.61
N LYS A 349 -20.60 24.12 -3.75
CA LYS A 349 -19.66 25.16 -3.31
C LYS A 349 -19.15 25.99 -4.47
N GLU A 350 -19.23 27.30 -4.36
CA GLU A 350 -18.63 28.24 -5.31
C GLU A 350 -17.95 29.40 -4.55
N PRO A 351 -16.83 29.95 -5.04
CA PRO A 351 -16.26 31.15 -4.47
C PRO A 351 -17.19 32.35 -4.74
N SER A 352 -17.25 33.29 -3.80
CA SER A 352 -17.94 34.55 -4.03
C SER A 352 -17.24 35.37 -5.13
N LYS A 353 -17.99 36.25 -5.78
CA LYS A 353 -17.43 37.22 -6.75
C LYS A 353 -16.31 38.07 -6.12
N GLU A 354 -16.39 38.33 -4.82
CA GLU A 354 -15.36 39.06 -4.10
C GLU A 354 -14.07 38.25 -3.97
N LEU A 355 -14.15 36.97 -3.59
CA LEU A 355 -12.99 36.08 -3.50
C LEU A 355 -12.29 35.93 -4.84
N VAL A 356 -13.06 35.72 -5.92
CA VAL A 356 -12.53 35.61 -7.28
C VAL A 356 -11.83 36.91 -7.69
N ARG A 357 -12.47 38.08 -7.50
CA ARG A 357 -11.87 39.38 -7.81
C ARG A 357 -10.56 39.62 -7.06
N LYS A 358 -10.53 39.40 -5.73
CA LYS A 358 -9.32 39.56 -4.90
C LYS A 358 -8.18 38.66 -5.38
N THR A 359 -8.50 37.45 -5.80
CA THR A 359 -7.51 36.48 -6.30
C THR A 359 -6.91 36.94 -7.63
N ILE A 360 -7.75 37.38 -8.57
CA ILE A 360 -7.30 37.91 -9.88
C ILE A 360 -6.41 39.14 -9.69
N GLU A 361 -6.81 40.10 -8.83
CA GLU A 361 -6.03 41.32 -8.56
C GLU A 361 -4.66 41.00 -7.96
N LYS A 362 -4.58 39.96 -7.11
CA LYS A 362 -3.34 39.59 -6.41
C LYS A 362 -2.41 38.69 -7.23
N HIS A 363 -2.97 37.78 -8.03
CA HIS A 363 -2.23 36.68 -8.64
C HIS A 363 -2.39 36.55 -10.16
N GLY A 364 -3.39 37.19 -10.76
CA GLY A 364 -3.69 37.08 -12.18
C GLY A 364 -2.60 37.61 -13.12
N ASP A 365 -2.65 37.15 -14.37
CA ASP A 365 -1.79 37.61 -15.47
C ASP A 365 -2.32 38.83 -16.23
N GLY A 366 -3.52 39.31 -15.89
CA GLY A 366 -4.18 40.44 -16.56
C GLY A 366 -5.03 40.04 -17.78
N SER A 367 -5.18 38.76 -18.09
CA SER A 367 -5.99 38.29 -19.22
C SER A 367 -7.50 38.17 -18.91
N HIS A 368 -7.92 38.45 -17.66
CA HIS A 368 -9.31 38.26 -17.25
C HIS A 368 -10.24 39.27 -17.96
N LEU A 369 -11.32 38.77 -18.57
CA LEU A 369 -12.23 39.55 -19.43
C LEU A 369 -12.82 40.81 -18.78
N VAL A 370 -13.03 40.78 -17.46
CA VAL A 370 -13.67 41.88 -16.71
C VAL A 370 -12.66 42.66 -15.84
N TYR A 371 -11.61 42.00 -15.37
CA TYR A 371 -10.72 42.52 -14.32
C TYR A 371 -9.28 42.73 -14.80
N GLY A 372 -8.97 42.42 -16.07
CA GLY A 372 -7.61 42.46 -16.65
C GLY A 372 -6.92 43.82 -16.70
N HIS A 373 -7.62 44.91 -16.35
CA HIS A 373 -7.09 46.28 -16.36
C HIS A 373 -7.26 47.07 -15.06
N ALA A 374 -7.63 46.42 -13.95
CA ALA A 374 -7.74 47.09 -12.65
C ALA A 374 -6.47 46.88 -11.80
N GLY A 375 -5.65 47.93 -11.66
CA GLY A 375 -4.83 48.16 -10.46
C GLY A 375 -3.34 47.85 -10.54
N LYS A 376 -2.54 48.85 -10.92
CA LYS A 376 -1.15 49.00 -10.43
C LYS A 376 -1.20 49.67 -9.05
N SER A 377 -0.70 49.03 -7.99
CA SER A 377 -0.19 49.75 -6.80
C SER A 377 0.72 48.90 -5.89
N HIS A 378 2.00 49.27 -5.88
CA HIS A 378 3.08 49.30 -4.85
C HIS A 378 3.23 48.29 -3.67
N HIS A 379 4.47 47.77 -3.56
CA HIS A 379 5.41 47.53 -2.40
C HIS A 379 4.93 46.78 -1.12
N ALA A 380 5.72 46.06 -0.31
CA ALA A 380 7.17 45.96 -0.06
C ALA A 380 7.58 44.59 0.58
N HIS A 381 8.90 44.36 0.69
CA HIS A 381 9.64 43.24 1.32
C HIS A 381 9.59 43.19 2.86
N GLU A 382 9.92 42.03 3.48
CA GLU A 382 11.09 41.85 4.40
C GLU A 382 11.26 40.41 4.96
N ASP A 383 12.52 40.04 5.26
CA ASP A 383 13.07 38.72 5.63
C ASP A 383 13.57 38.64 7.11
N GLY A 384 13.52 37.43 7.71
CA GLY A 384 14.51 36.83 8.65
C GLY A 384 14.37 37.06 10.19
N PRO A 385 15.15 36.37 11.08
CA PRO A 385 15.76 35.02 11.06
C PRO A 385 15.63 34.21 12.40
N LYS A 386 16.33 33.06 12.51
CA LYS A 386 16.32 31.96 13.53
C LYS A 386 17.29 32.14 14.74
N ILE A 387 17.14 31.24 15.75
CA ILE A 387 18.15 30.45 16.56
C ILE A 387 18.11 30.68 18.09
N PHE A 388 18.08 29.60 18.91
CA PHE A 388 19.11 29.24 19.94
C PHE A 388 18.90 27.87 20.63
N SER A 389 20.03 27.28 21.05
CA SER A 389 20.30 25.93 21.56
C SER A 389 20.65 25.89 23.06
N GLY A 390 20.46 24.74 23.73
CA GLY A 390 21.08 24.42 25.02
C GLY A 390 20.99 22.92 25.36
N LEU A 391 22.10 22.32 25.81
CA LEU A 391 22.26 20.90 26.16
C LEU A 391 22.82 20.78 27.59
N GLY A 392 22.27 19.84 28.37
CA GLY A 392 22.76 19.42 29.69
C GLY A 392 22.63 17.89 29.84
N ASP A 393 23.54 17.29 30.58
CA ASP A 393 23.87 15.85 30.61
C ASP A 393 23.33 15.15 31.88
N CYS A 394 22.78 13.93 31.78
CA CYS A 394 22.66 12.96 32.89
C CYS A 394 22.31 11.53 32.41
N THR A 395 22.79 10.52 33.13
CA THR A 395 22.95 9.12 32.70
C THR A 395 21.81 8.13 33.05
N LYS A 396 21.53 7.24 32.08
CA LYS A 396 21.26 5.78 32.13
C LYS A 396 20.00 5.21 32.80
N SER A 397 19.17 4.55 31.98
CA SER A 397 18.79 3.14 32.15
C SER A 397 18.51 2.48 30.78
N GLY A 398 18.77 1.19 30.62
CA GLY A 398 18.71 0.47 29.34
C GLY A 398 17.35 -0.15 28.99
N VAL A 399 16.27 0.35 29.59
CA VAL A 399 14.90 -0.10 29.37
C VAL A 399 14.03 1.17 29.34
N LEU A 400 13.30 1.41 28.25
CA LEU A 400 12.35 2.52 28.19
C LEU A 400 11.14 2.17 29.08
N ASN A 401 10.95 2.92 30.16
CA ASN A 401 9.82 2.82 31.07
C ASN A 401 8.69 3.80 30.68
N GLU A 402 7.54 3.66 31.32
CA GLU A 402 6.36 4.54 31.13
C GLU A 402 6.70 6.04 31.25
N HIS A 403 7.64 6.38 32.14
CA HIS A 403 8.08 7.76 32.38
C HIS A 403 9.05 8.32 31.32
N ASP A 404 9.65 7.48 30.47
CA ASP A 404 10.54 7.96 29.40
C ASP A 404 9.75 8.61 28.24
N ALA A 405 8.43 8.39 28.18
CA ALA A 405 7.51 9.05 27.24
C ALA A 405 7.18 10.51 27.63
N GLU A 406 7.50 10.94 28.85
CA GLU A 406 7.17 12.27 29.39
C GLU A 406 8.33 13.29 29.28
N THR A 407 9.50 12.87 28.78
CA THR A 407 10.63 13.76 28.52
C THR A 407 10.37 14.63 27.28
N ILE A 408 10.87 15.88 27.27
CA ILE A 408 10.68 16.85 26.17
C ILE A 408 11.15 16.26 24.80
N ASP A 409 12.09 15.32 24.84
CA ASP A 409 12.65 14.57 23.70
C ASP A 409 12.12 13.12 23.55
N GLY A 410 11.28 12.63 24.46
CA GLY A 410 10.69 11.30 24.42
C GLY A 410 11.71 10.15 24.37
N GLY A 411 12.81 10.27 25.11
CA GLY A 411 13.78 9.19 25.32
C GLY A 411 14.72 8.90 24.14
N LEU A 412 14.85 9.80 23.16
CA LEU A 412 15.93 9.71 22.18
C LEU A 412 17.22 10.28 22.75
N ALA A 413 17.96 9.45 23.51
CA ALA A 413 19.38 9.69 23.68
C ALA A 413 20.01 9.97 22.30
N LYS A 414 20.84 11.03 22.20
CA LYS A 414 21.60 11.40 21.01
C LYS A 414 22.07 10.14 20.28
N ARG A 415 21.52 9.91 19.09
CA ARG A 415 21.81 8.75 18.25
C ARG A 415 23.31 8.71 17.98
N GLN A 416 23.96 7.56 18.23
CA GLN A 416 25.26 7.31 17.61
C GLN A 416 24.99 7.12 16.12
N GLU A 417 25.26 8.16 15.33
CA GLU A 417 25.36 8.03 13.88
C GLU A 417 26.48 7.04 13.57
N GLY A 418 26.11 5.89 13.01
CA GLY A 418 27.06 4.85 12.68
C GLY A 418 26.43 3.86 11.73
N TYR A 419 26.47 4.18 10.43
CA TYR A 419 26.28 3.16 9.40
C TYR A 419 27.26 2.02 9.66
N ALA A 420 26.76 0.78 9.60
CA ALA A 420 27.55 -0.41 9.85
C ALA A 420 28.81 -0.43 8.98
N GLY A 421 29.99 -0.45 9.60
CA GLY A 421 31.25 -0.44 8.88
C GLY A 421 31.42 -1.67 7.97
N ARG A 422 32.13 -1.50 6.85
CA ARG A 422 32.57 -2.63 6.02
C ARG A 422 33.49 -3.52 6.85
N ARG A 423 33.12 -4.80 7.01
CA ARG A 423 33.86 -5.79 7.81
C ARG A 423 33.96 -7.12 7.08
N LYS A 424 35.09 -7.81 7.29
CA LYS A 424 35.28 -9.20 6.85
C LYS A 424 34.39 -10.16 7.67
N ILE A 425 33.38 -10.74 7.02
CA ILE A 425 32.45 -11.69 7.63
C ILE A 425 33.16 -13.04 7.80
N ARG A 426 33.07 -13.64 9.00
CA ARG A 426 33.55 -15.00 9.27
C ARG A 426 32.37 -15.96 9.28
N LEU A 427 32.27 -16.81 8.27
CA LEU A 427 31.19 -17.79 8.11
C LEU A 427 31.27 -18.90 9.15
N VAL A 428 30.11 -19.45 9.51
CA VAL A 428 29.96 -20.60 10.41
C VAL A 428 29.38 -21.75 9.59
N TRP A 429 30.25 -22.51 8.94
CA TRP A 429 29.87 -23.58 8.00
C TRP A 429 28.92 -24.62 8.58
N ARG A 430 29.07 -24.97 9.86
CA ARG A 430 28.12 -25.86 10.55
C ARG A 430 26.69 -25.33 10.47
N ASN A 431 26.50 -24.03 10.73
CA ASN A 431 25.17 -23.42 10.70
C ASN A 431 24.64 -23.37 9.27
N ILE A 432 25.49 -23.03 8.30
CA ILE A 432 25.13 -23.04 6.87
C ILE A 432 24.58 -24.41 6.47
N LEU A 433 25.32 -25.48 6.73
CA LEU A 433 24.91 -26.84 6.39
C LEU A 433 23.59 -27.25 7.08
N LEU A 434 23.44 -26.94 8.37
CA LEU A 434 22.22 -27.27 9.12
C LEU A 434 21.00 -26.50 8.61
N PHE A 435 21.14 -25.20 8.33
CA PHE A 435 20.04 -24.41 7.78
C PHE A 435 19.72 -24.82 6.33
N THR A 436 20.72 -25.16 5.51
CA THR A 436 20.47 -25.72 4.18
C THR A 436 19.67 -27.01 4.27
N TYR A 437 20.07 -27.96 5.13
CA TYR A 437 19.32 -29.19 5.35
C TYR A 437 17.89 -28.91 5.83
N LEU A 438 17.73 -28.03 6.81
CA LEU A 438 16.44 -27.66 7.38
C LEU A 438 15.48 -27.13 6.30
N HIS A 439 15.94 -26.23 5.43
CA HIS A 439 15.11 -25.67 4.36
C HIS A 439 14.80 -26.69 3.25
N VAL A 440 15.74 -27.55 2.88
CA VAL A 440 15.48 -28.64 1.93
C VAL A 440 14.44 -29.61 2.50
N ALA A 441 14.57 -30.00 3.76
CA ALA A 441 13.61 -30.84 4.46
C ALA A 441 12.22 -30.18 4.56
N ALA A 442 12.16 -28.86 4.78
CA ALA A 442 10.91 -28.12 4.80
C ALA A 442 10.22 -28.06 3.43
N VAL A 443 10.96 -27.85 2.35
CA VAL A 443 10.41 -27.90 0.99
C VAL A 443 9.85 -29.29 0.68
N TYR A 444 10.56 -30.35 1.08
CA TYR A 444 10.04 -31.71 0.97
C TYR A 444 8.79 -31.94 1.84
N GLY A 445 8.77 -31.41 3.07
CA GLY A 445 7.61 -31.43 3.94
C GLY A 445 6.40 -30.70 3.35
N LEU A 446 6.61 -29.53 2.74
CA LEU A 446 5.55 -28.80 2.04
C LEU A 446 4.97 -29.63 0.88
N TRP A 447 5.83 -30.31 0.11
CA TRP A 447 5.38 -31.22 -0.93
C TRP A 447 4.54 -32.37 -0.35
N LEU A 448 5.02 -33.06 0.69
CA LEU A 448 4.29 -34.13 1.37
C LEU A 448 2.94 -33.66 1.95
N MET A 449 2.89 -32.45 2.49
CA MET A 449 1.67 -31.82 3.01
C MET A 449 0.58 -31.73 1.95
N LEU A 450 0.95 -31.57 0.68
CA LEU A 450 0.02 -31.46 -0.45
C LEU A 450 -0.35 -32.80 -1.09
N VAL A 451 0.55 -33.80 -1.05
CA VAL A 451 0.38 -35.03 -1.83
C VAL A 451 0.05 -36.28 -1.01
N SER A 452 0.43 -36.34 0.26
CA SER A 452 0.34 -37.59 1.03
C SER A 452 0.01 -37.46 2.51
N ALA A 453 0.21 -36.30 3.13
CA ALA A 453 -0.08 -36.10 4.54
C ALA A 453 -1.58 -36.14 4.80
N GLN A 454 -1.99 -36.76 5.90
CA GLN A 454 -3.36 -36.71 6.36
C GLN A 454 -3.71 -35.27 6.76
N TRP A 455 -4.96 -34.85 6.49
CA TRP A 455 -5.44 -33.52 6.85
C TRP A 455 -5.31 -33.23 8.37
N LYS A 456 -5.44 -34.25 9.22
CA LYS A 456 -5.22 -34.17 10.68
C LYS A 456 -3.79 -33.71 11.01
N THR A 457 -2.81 -34.25 10.31
CA THR A 457 -1.39 -33.88 10.44
C THR A 457 -1.16 -32.43 10.02
N CYS A 458 -1.82 -31.97 8.95
CA CYS A 458 -1.74 -30.58 8.50
C CYS A 458 -2.35 -29.61 9.53
N ILE A 459 -3.52 -29.93 10.09
CA ILE A 459 -4.13 -29.13 11.16
C ILE A 459 -3.25 -29.13 12.42
N PHE A 460 -2.69 -30.28 12.80
CA PHE A 460 -1.78 -30.37 13.92
C PHE A 460 -0.51 -29.54 13.69
N ALA A 461 0.07 -29.55 12.50
CA ALA A 461 1.21 -28.70 12.15
C ALA A 461 0.88 -27.21 12.30
N PHE A 462 -0.32 -26.78 11.86
CA PHE A 462 -0.80 -25.41 12.04
C PHE A 462 -1.05 -25.03 13.51
N PHE A 463 -1.58 -25.97 14.30
CA PHE A 463 -1.73 -25.79 15.74
C PHE A 463 -0.36 -25.64 16.43
N MET A 464 0.59 -26.52 16.12
CA MET A 464 1.97 -26.48 16.62
C MET A 464 2.68 -25.19 16.22
N TYR A 465 2.47 -24.71 15.00
CA TYR A 465 2.92 -23.39 14.54
C TYR A 465 2.38 -22.28 15.43
N SER A 466 1.07 -22.28 15.68
CA SER A 466 0.40 -21.22 16.45
C SER A 466 0.90 -21.14 17.89
N ILE A 467 1.03 -22.28 18.58
CA ILE A 467 1.58 -22.30 19.95
C ILE A 467 3.06 -21.94 19.98
N SER A 468 3.85 -22.35 18.97
CA SER A 468 5.26 -21.94 18.85
C SER A 468 5.37 -20.43 18.70
N GLY A 469 4.55 -19.84 17.83
CA GLY A 469 4.46 -18.40 17.64
C GLY A 469 4.14 -17.68 18.95
N LEU A 470 3.10 -18.11 19.68
CA LEU A 470 2.74 -17.54 20.99
C LEU A 470 3.87 -17.65 22.04
N GLY A 471 4.67 -18.72 22.00
CA GLY A 471 5.85 -18.85 22.85
C GLY A 471 6.92 -17.78 22.59
N ILE A 472 7.06 -17.35 21.32
CA ILE A 472 7.93 -16.23 20.94
C ILE A 472 7.27 -14.90 21.28
N THR A 473 6.05 -14.66 20.80
CA THR A 473 5.39 -13.35 20.85
C THR A 473 4.87 -13.00 22.25
N ALA A 474 3.99 -13.82 22.83
CA ALA A 474 3.48 -13.58 24.18
C ALA A 474 4.53 -13.83 25.26
N GLY A 475 5.44 -14.79 25.04
CA GLY A 475 6.50 -15.19 25.98
C GLY A 475 7.80 -14.39 25.82
N ALA A 476 8.70 -14.88 24.95
CA ALA A 476 10.06 -14.35 24.79
C ALA A 476 10.09 -12.83 24.56
N HIS A 477 9.16 -12.32 23.76
CA HIS A 477 9.09 -10.95 23.32
C HIS A 477 8.38 -10.04 24.34
N ARG A 478 7.06 -10.11 24.44
CA ARG A 478 6.26 -9.17 25.23
C ARG A 478 6.47 -9.33 26.73
N LEU A 479 6.48 -10.57 27.24
CA LEU A 479 6.62 -10.85 28.67
C LEU A 479 8.06 -10.69 29.16
N TRP A 480 9.02 -11.42 28.57
CA TRP A 480 10.37 -11.50 29.11
C TRP A 480 11.31 -10.40 28.57
N ALA A 481 11.29 -10.09 27.26
CA ALA A 481 12.17 -9.04 26.75
C ALA A 481 11.70 -7.65 27.18
N HIS A 482 10.40 -7.36 27.03
CA HIS A 482 9.84 -6.01 27.22
C HIS A 482 9.09 -5.78 28.53
N ARG A 483 8.74 -6.84 29.26
CA ARG A 483 8.00 -6.73 30.55
C ARG A 483 6.72 -5.90 30.42
N SER A 484 6.03 -6.03 29.29
CA SER A 484 4.83 -5.25 28.98
C SER A 484 3.58 -5.73 29.71
N TYR A 485 3.65 -6.91 30.31
CA TYR A 485 2.65 -7.42 31.26
C TYR A 485 3.30 -8.37 32.26
N LYS A 486 2.57 -8.74 33.31
CA LYS A 486 2.97 -9.76 34.29
C LYS A 486 2.15 -11.03 34.12
N ALA A 487 2.80 -12.18 34.36
CA ALA A 487 2.20 -13.49 34.22
C ALA A 487 2.35 -14.33 35.51
N ARG A 488 1.28 -15.00 35.93
CA ARG A 488 1.31 -16.00 37.00
C ARG A 488 2.14 -17.21 36.60
N PHE A 489 2.53 -18.02 37.57
CA PHE A 489 3.39 -19.19 37.38
C PHE A 489 2.89 -20.12 36.25
N SER A 490 1.60 -20.45 36.22
CA SER A 490 1.03 -21.34 35.19
C SER A 490 1.21 -20.82 33.77
N LEU A 491 0.93 -19.54 33.53
CA LEU A 491 1.13 -18.92 32.21
C LEU A 491 2.61 -18.87 31.82
N ARG A 492 3.49 -18.55 32.77
CA ARG A 492 4.95 -18.55 32.53
C ARG A 492 5.48 -19.92 32.14
N VAL A 493 5.05 -20.98 32.83
CA VAL A 493 5.44 -22.36 32.50
C VAL A 493 4.91 -22.76 31.12
N MET A 494 3.65 -22.44 30.82
CA MET A 494 3.06 -22.73 29.51
C MET A 494 3.81 -22.02 28.38
N LEU A 495 4.07 -20.71 28.52
CA LEU A 495 4.82 -19.93 27.52
C LEU A 495 6.27 -20.41 27.37
N MET A 496 6.89 -20.91 28.44
CA MET A 496 8.23 -21.48 28.39
C MET A 496 8.25 -22.78 27.57
N ILE A 497 7.24 -23.64 27.76
CA ILE A 497 7.07 -24.85 26.94
C ILE A 497 6.87 -24.47 25.48
N PHE A 498 5.96 -23.52 25.20
CA PHE A 498 5.70 -23.02 23.85
C PHE A 498 6.95 -22.42 23.19
N ASN A 499 7.73 -21.62 23.91
CA ASN A 499 9.01 -21.08 23.43
C ASN A 499 10.01 -22.20 23.13
N THR A 500 10.05 -23.24 23.95
CA THR A 500 10.95 -24.39 23.74
C THR A 500 10.57 -25.20 22.50
N ILE A 501 9.27 -25.31 22.18
CA ILE A 501 8.78 -25.89 20.92
C ILE A 501 9.21 -25.05 19.71
N ALA A 502 9.28 -23.72 19.85
CA ALA A 502 9.66 -22.82 18.77
C ALA A 502 11.14 -22.87 18.39
N PHE A 503 12.00 -23.34 19.31
CA PHE A 503 13.45 -23.51 19.11
C PHE A 503 14.16 -22.30 18.50
N GLN A 504 14.05 -21.14 19.16
CA GLN A 504 14.80 -19.92 18.81
C GLN A 504 15.72 -19.50 19.96
N ASP A 505 16.59 -20.41 20.39
CA ASP A 505 17.32 -20.34 21.67
C ASP A 505 16.40 -20.34 22.91
N ALA A 506 17.01 -20.43 24.10
CA ALA A 506 16.29 -20.31 25.35
C ALA A 506 15.76 -18.87 25.52
N ALA A 507 14.57 -18.71 26.11
CA ALA A 507 13.90 -17.41 26.20
C ALA A 507 14.76 -16.33 26.86
N MET A 508 15.61 -16.68 27.83
CA MET A 508 16.54 -15.74 28.47
C MET A 508 17.60 -15.20 27.49
N HIS A 509 18.15 -16.05 26.62
CA HIS A 509 19.13 -15.63 25.60
C HIS A 509 18.47 -14.80 24.51
N TRP A 510 17.28 -15.23 24.07
CA TRP A 510 16.48 -14.51 23.08
C TRP A 510 16.13 -13.10 23.60
N ALA A 511 15.64 -13.00 24.83
CA ALA A 511 15.26 -11.73 25.45
C ALA A 511 16.46 -10.78 25.60
N ARG A 512 17.64 -11.29 25.98
CA ARG A 512 18.87 -10.48 26.02
C ARG A 512 19.20 -9.93 24.64
N ASP A 513 19.26 -10.77 23.61
CA ASP A 513 19.64 -10.34 22.27
C ASP A 513 18.60 -9.37 21.67
N HIS A 514 17.31 -9.55 22.00
CA HIS A 514 16.26 -8.64 21.59
C HIS A 514 16.33 -7.27 22.31
N ARG A 515 16.69 -7.24 23.60
CA ARG A 515 16.99 -5.97 24.31
C ARG A 515 18.19 -5.24 23.68
N VAL A 516 19.21 -5.97 23.23
CA VAL A 516 20.35 -5.37 22.50
C VAL A 516 19.84 -4.76 21.19
N HIS A 517 19.02 -5.50 20.45
CA HIS A 517 18.44 -5.05 19.19
C HIS A 517 17.68 -3.72 19.36
N HIS A 518 16.75 -3.61 20.30
CA HIS A 518 16.03 -2.35 20.53
C HIS A 518 16.95 -1.18 20.91
N LYS A 519 17.92 -1.43 21.79
CA LYS A 519 18.80 -0.37 22.30
C LYS A 519 19.79 0.14 21.27
N TYR A 520 20.22 -0.72 20.36
CA TYR A 520 21.30 -0.46 19.41
C TYR A 520 20.88 -0.71 17.96
N SER A 521 19.57 -0.61 17.69
CA SER A 521 18.97 -0.91 16.38
C SER A 521 19.71 -0.21 15.26
N GLU A 522 19.90 -0.91 14.14
CA GLU A 522 20.62 -0.42 12.96
C GLU A 522 22.14 -0.16 13.13
N THR A 523 22.75 -0.43 14.29
CA THR A 523 24.20 -0.28 14.51
C THR A 523 24.96 -1.62 14.45
N ASP A 524 26.29 -1.58 14.56
CA ASP A 524 27.11 -2.81 14.66
C ASP A 524 26.89 -3.61 15.95
N ALA A 525 26.20 -3.05 16.94
CA ALA A 525 25.77 -3.74 18.14
C ALA A 525 24.41 -4.45 17.99
N ASP A 526 23.64 -4.17 16.93
CA ASP A 526 22.42 -4.90 16.60
C ASP A 526 22.75 -6.31 16.03
N PRO A 527 22.27 -7.41 16.66
CA PRO A 527 22.53 -8.77 16.18
C PRO A 527 22.09 -9.03 14.74
N HIS A 528 21.02 -8.38 14.27
CA HIS A 528 20.40 -8.59 12.96
C HIS A 528 20.21 -7.27 12.22
N ASN A 529 21.22 -6.40 12.31
CA ASN A 529 21.25 -5.08 11.68
C ASN A 529 20.73 -5.07 10.24
N ALA A 530 19.56 -4.46 10.05
CA ALA A 530 18.87 -4.37 8.76
C ALA A 530 19.63 -3.52 7.71
N THR A 531 20.52 -2.62 8.13
CA THR A 531 21.36 -1.82 7.20
C THR A 531 22.36 -2.66 6.42
N ARG A 532 22.65 -3.90 6.88
CA ARG A 532 23.49 -4.88 6.17
C ARG A 532 22.71 -5.65 5.08
N GLY A 533 21.45 -5.29 4.84
CA GLY A 533 20.61 -5.82 3.78
C GLY A 533 19.69 -6.96 4.22
N PHE A 534 18.68 -7.23 3.40
CA PHE A 534 17.58 -8.15 3.70
C PHE A 534 18.07 -9.56 4.06
N PHE A 535 18.99 -10.12 3.28
CA PHE A 535 19.51 -11.47 3.55
C PHE A 535 20.20 -11.56 4.92
N PHE A 536 20.98 -10.53 5.29
CA PHE A 536 21.69 -10.51 6.56
C PHE A 536 20.71 -10.49 7.73
N SER A 537 19.74 -9.58 7.75
CA SER A 537 18.76 -9.46 8.84
C SER A 537 17.74 -10.59 8.87
N HIS A 538 17.51 -11.28 7.74
CA HIS A 538 16.64 -12.45 7.69
C HIS A 538 17.33 -13.69 8.27
N ILE A 539 18.43 -14.15 7.67
CA ILE A 539 19.12 -15.39 8.10
C ILE A 539 20.65 -15.26 8.16
N GLY A 540 21.25 -14.35 7.40
CA GLY A 540 22.71 -14.24 7.26
C GLY A 540 23.44 -13.99 8.59
N TRP A 541 22.80 -13.31 9.55
CA TRP A 541 23.34 -13.10 10.89
C TRP A 541 23.55 -14.41 11.68
N LEU A 542 22.77 -15.46 11.38
CA LEU A 542 22.93 -16.81 11.97
C LEU A 542 24.01 -17.64 11.27
N LEU A 543 24.41 -17.25 10.05
CA LEU A 543 25.38 -17.95 9.21
C LEU A 543 26.81 -17.47 9.44
N CYS A 544 27.01 -16.44 10.27
CA CYS A 544 28.31 -15.85 10.53
C CYS A 544 28.54 -15.57 12.02
N ARG A 545 29.78 -15.23 12.38
CA ARG A 545 30.12 -14.83 13.75
C ARG A 545 29.61 -13.42 14.03
N LYS A 546 28.86 -13.28 15.13
CA LYS A 546 28.38 -11.98 15.67
C LYS A 546 29.50 -10.94 15.72
N HIS A 547 29.13 -9.67 15.52
CA HIS A 547 30.05 -8.55 15.70
C HIS A 547 30.52 -8.45 17.16
N PRO A 548 31.78 -8.08 17.45
CA PRO A 548 32.25 -7.88 18.82
C PRO A 548 31.37 -6.91 19.61
N ALA A 549 30.89 -5.84 18.96
CA ALA A 549 30.00 -4.86 19.57
C ALA A 549 28.69 -5.47 20.07
N VAL A 550 28.15 -6.51 19.41
CA VAL A 550 26.95 -7.23 19.91
C VAL A 550 27.23 -7.90 21.26
N LYS A 551 28.40 -8.53 21.41
CA LYS A 551 28.79 -9.20 22.65
C LYS A 551 29.04 -8.18 23.77
N GLU A 552 29.73 -7.11 23.43
CA GLU A 552 30.02 -6.02 24.36
C GLU A 552 28.72 -5.35 24.84
N ALA A 553 27.85 -4.96 23.92
CA ALA A 553 26.55 -4.36 24.24
C ALA A 553 25.68 -5.31 25.09
N GLY A 554 25.59 -6.59 24.72
CA GLY A 554 24.84 -7.59 25.48
C GLY A 554 25.38 -7.84 26.89
N SER A 555 26.69 -7.66 27.12
CA SER A 555 27.29 -7.79 28.46
C SER A 555 26.96 -6.62 29.38
N LYS A 556 26.62 -5.45 28.82
CA LYS A 556 26.30 -4.23 29.54
C LYS A 556 24.81 -4.09 29.87
N LEU A 557 23.96 -5.01 29.38
CA LEU A 557 22.53 -5.00 29.66
C LEU A 557 22.21 -5.64 31.00
N ASP A 558 21.28 -5.03 31.72
CA ASP A 558 20.69 -5.66 32.90
C ASP A 558 19.73 -6.79 32.46
N ILE A 559 19.99 -7.98 32.99
CA ILE A 559 19.19 -9.20 32.81
C ILE A 559 18.94 -9.90 34.16
N SER A 560 19.11 -9.16 35.27
CA SER A 560 18.90 -9.66 36.63
C SER A 560 17.48 -10.19 36.83
N ASP A 561 16.50 -9.52 36.22
CA ASP A 561 15.10 -9.91 36.18
C ASP A 561 14.88 -11.29 35.52
N LEU A 562 15.53 -11.55 34.39
CA LEU A 562 15.46 -12.85 33.70
C LEU A 562 16.13 -13.96 34.51
N LYS A 563 17.23 -13.64 35.20
CA LYS A 563 17.95 -14.58 36.08
C LYS A 563 17.16 -14.88 37.36
N ALA A 564 16.35 -13.93 37.84
CA ALA A 564 15.52 -14.12 39.02
C ALA A 564 14.33 -15.06 38.73
N ASP A 565 13.84 -15.14 37.49
CA ASP A 565 12.72 -16.01 37.13
C ASP A 565 13.12 -17.51 37.21
N PRO A 566 12.54 -18.30 38.14
CA PRO A 566 12.86 -19.72 38.27
C PRO A 566 12.47 -20.54 37.03
N VAL A 567 11.43 -20.12 36.29
CA VAL A 567 10.98 -20.83 35.07
C VAL A 567 12.02 -20.69 33.97
N LEU A 568 12.58 -19.49 33.78
CA LEU A 568 13.65 -19.26 32.80
C LEU A 568 14.95 -19.96 33.17
N ARG A 569 15.31 -19.96 34.46
CA ARG A 569 16.48 -20.72 34.93
C ARG A 569 16.32 -22.22 34.70
N PHE A 570 15.13 -22.76 34.96
CA PHE A 570 14.82 -24.16 34.67
C PHE A 570 14.96 -24.46 33.17
N GLN A 571 14.33 -23.67 32.32
CA GLN A 571 14.43 -23.81 30.86
C GLN A 571 15.89 -23.79 30.42
N GLN A 572 16.66 -22.78 30.85
CA GLN A 572 18.06 -22.61 30.49
C GLN A 572 18.92 -23.81 30.89
N LYS A 573 18.72 -24.34 32.10
CA LYS A 573 19.49 -25.49 32.62
C LYS A 573 19.25 -26.75 31.80
N TYR A 574 18.00 -26.99 31.40
CA TYR A 574 17.58 -28.21 30.71
C TYR A 574 17.30 -28.02 29.22
N TYR A 575 17.64 -26.87 28.64
CA TYR A 575 17.22 -26.48 27.29
C TYR A 575 17.61 -27.51 26.23
N LEU A 576 18.86 -27.99 26.29
CA LEU A 576 19.39 -28.96 25.33
C LEU A 576 18.73 -30.35 25.43
N ILE A 577 18.04 -30.63 26.53
CA ILE A 577 17.25 -31.87 26.71
C ILE A 577 15.79 -31.63 26.29
N LEU A 578 15.19 -30.52 26.75
CA LEU A 578 13.78 -30.21 26.50
C LEU A 578 13.53 -29.88 25.02
N MET A 579 14.41 -29.11 24.38
CA MET A 579 14.26 -28.66 23.00
C MET A 579 14.11 -29.82 22.00
N PRO A 580 15.01 -30.82 21.92
CA PRO A 580 14.84 -31.89 20.94
C PRO A 580 13.56 -32.70 21.17
N ILE A 581 13.17 -32.90 22.43
CA ILE A 581 11.95 -33.61 22.80
C ILE A 581 10.70 -32.83 22.35
N LEU A 582 10.61 -31.56 22.73
CA LEU A 582 9.42 -30.73 22.51
C LEU A 582 9.29 -30.24 21.07
N CYS A 583 10.40 -29.88 20.41
CA CYS A 583 10.39 -29.36 19.05
C CYS A 583 10.36 -30.46 18.00
N PHE A 584 11.00 -31.62 18.22
CA PHE A 584 11.15 -32.64 17.18
C PHE A 584 10.48 -33.97 17.52
N VAL A 585 10.72 -34.54 18.71
CA VAL A 585 10.21 -35.89 19.04
C VAL A 585 8.69 -35.88 19.21
N ILE A 586 8.16 -35.11 20.16
CA ILE A 586 6.72 -35.10 20.45
C ILE A 586 5.87 -34.73 19.23
N PRO A 587 6.20 -33.68 18.45
CA PRO A 587 5.39 -33.31 17.29
C PRO A 587 5.44 -34.34 16.16
N THR A 588 6.48 -35.18 16.12
CA THR A 588 6.56 -36.32 15.18
C THR A 588 5.76 -37.52 15.70
N MET A 589 5.80 -37.80 17.00
CA MET A 589 5.17 -38.99 17.58
C MET A 589 3.65 -38.85 17.67
N ILE A 590 3.11 -37.66 18.02
CA ILE A 590 1.66 -37.47 18.16
C ILE A 590 0.89 -37.91 16.90
N PRO A 591 1.24 -37.46 15.67
CA PRO A 591 0.53 -37.90 14.47
C PRO A 591 0.57 -39.42 14.24
N ILE A 592 1.70 -40.05 14.56
CA ILE A 592 1.90 -41.49 14.36
C ILE A 592 0.97 -42.27 15.29
N TYR A 593 0.96 -41.95 16.59
CA TYR A 593 0.22 -42.74 17.57
C TYR A 593 -1.26 -42.35 17.70
N CYS A 594 -1.62 -41.08 17.49
CA CYS A 594 -2.99 -40.61 17.73
C CYS A 594 -3.90 -40.81 16.51
N TRP A 595 -3.37 -40.84 15.29
CA TRP A 595 -4.19 -41.04 14.08
C TRP A 595 -3.52 -41.85 12.96
N GLY A 596 -2.41 -42.54 13.26
CA GLY A 596 -1.80 -43.50 12.33
C GLY A 596 -1.12 -42.85 11.12
N GLU A 597 -0.56 -41.64 11.27
CA GLU A 597 0.23 -41.00 10.21
C GLU A 597 1.56 -41.74 9.99
N SER A 598 2.06 -41.76 8.75
CA SER A 598 3.38 -42.31 8.48
C SER A 598 4.49 -41.48 9.14
N PHE A 599 5.56 -42.14 9.62
CA PHE A 599 6.72 -41.44 10.20
C PHE A 599 7.26 -40.34 9.28
N LYS A 600 7.34 -40.63 7.97
CA LYS A 600 7.81 -39.68 6.95
C LYS A 600 6.96 -38.41 6.92
N ASN A 601 5.64 -38.53 6.80
CA ASN A 601 4.74 -37.37 6.78
C ASN A 601 4.78 -36.62 8.11
N ALA A 602 4.73 -37.34 9.24
CA ALA A 602 4.77 -36.73 10.57
C ALA A 602 6.05 -35.91 10.80
N PHE A 603 7.22 -36.49 10.50
CA PHE A 603 8.51 -35.81 10.68
C PHE A 603 8.68 -34.62 9.73
N PHE A 604 8.41 -34.78 8.43
CA PHE A 604 8.66 -33.71 7.49
C PHE A 604 7.60 -32.59 7.53
N VAL A 605 6.33 -32.90 7.84
CA VAL A 605 5.24 -31.90 7.89
C VAL A 605 5.10 -31.27 9.27
N ALA A 606 4.79 -32.08 10.29
CA ALA A 606 4.51 -31.58 11.64
C ALA A 606 5.76 -31.12 12.39
N THR A 607 6.95 -31.51 11.93
CA THR A 607 8.24 -31.11 12.50
C THR A 607 9.05 -30.21 11.59
N MET A 608 9.60 -30.70 10.48
CA MET A 608 10.59 -29.94 9.69
C MET A 608 9.98 -28.72 8.99
N PHE A 609 8.85 -28.90 8.28
CA PHE A 609 8.15 -27.79 7.62
C PHE A 609 7.63 -26.78 8.65
N ARG A 610 6.89 -27.23 9.67
CA ARG A 610 6.37 -26.37 10.74
C ARG A 610 7.46 -25.54 11.42
N TYR A 611 8.59 -26.16 11.79
CA TYR A 611 9.70 -25.45 12.45
C TYR A 611 10.36 -24.43 11.51
N THR A 612 10.65 -24.82 10.28
CA THR A 612 11.28 -23.90 9.31
C THR A 612 10.37 -22.74 8.94
N PHE A 613 9.06 -23.00 8.84
CA PHE A 613 8.07 -21.99 8.53
C PHE A 613 8.00 -20.94 9.64
N ILE A 614 7.91 -21.35 10.92
CA ILE A 614 7.89 -20.38 12.02
C ILE A 614 9.20 -19.56 12.10
N LEU A 615 10.36 -20.17 11.84
CA LEU A 615 11.63 -19.44 11.77
C LEU A 615 11.58 -18.31 10.74
N ASN A 616 11.18 -18.62 9.50
CA ASN A 616 11.10 -17.63 8.43
C ASN A 616 10.08 -16.53 8.75
N VAL A 617 8.94 -16.88 9.35
CA VAL A 617 7.94 -15.90 9.80
C VAL A 617 8.51 -14.97 10.86
N THR A 618 9.24 -15.48 11.86
CA THR A 618 9.90 -14.62 12.85
C THR A 618 10.99 -13.76 12.21
N TRP A 619 11.77 -14.31 11.30
CA TRP A 619 12.84 -13.57 10.61
C TRP A 619 12.33 -12.49 9.66
N LEU A 620 11.08 -12.59 9.17
CA LEU A 620 10.44 -11.50 8.42
C LEU A 620 10.23 -10.25 9.29
N VAL A 621 10.09 -10.39 10.60
CA VAL A 621 10.01 -9.23 11.51
C VAL A 621 11.34 -8.47 11.47
N ASN A 622 12.47 -9.16 11.56
CA ASN A 622 13.80 -8.54 11.52
C ASN A 622 14.17 -7.98 10.13
N SER A 623 13.62 -8.56 9.06
CA SER A 623 14.00 -8.19 7.69
C SER A 623 12.96 -7.35 6.98
N ALA A 624 11.77 -7.89 6.71
CA ALA A 624 10.72 -7.19 6.00
C ALA A 624 10.16 -6.02 6.82
N ALA A 625 9.92 -6.21 8.11
CA ALA A 625 9.35 -5.15 8.96
C ALA A 625 10.36 -4.02 9.28
N HIS A 626 11.66 -4.18 9.00
CA HIS A 626 12.65 -3.08 9.05
C HIS A 626 12.88 -2.41 7.68
N LYS A 627 12.22 -2.86 6.61
CA LYS A 627 12.52 -2.39 5.25
C LYS A 627 11.29 -1.95 4.45
N TRP A 628 10.16 -2.62 4.62
CA TRP A 628 8.97 -2.41 3.79
C TRP A 628 7.71 -2.27 4.64
N GLY A 629 7.17 -1.06 4.62
CA GLY A 629 5.97 -0.68 5.34
C GLY A 629 5.91 0.83 5.51
N ASP A 630 4.85 1.29 6.15
CA ASP A 630 4.68 2.71 6.50
C ASP A 630 5.26 2.98 7.91
N LYS A 631 5.59 4.23 8.22
CA LYS A 631 6.21 4.65 9.48
C LYS A 631 5.39 5.75 10.20
N PRO A 632 4.14 5.45 10.57
CA PRO A 632 3.19 6.43 11.08
C PRO A 632 3.59 7.10 12.40
N TYR A 633 4.45 6.48 13.23
CA TYR A 633 4.81 7.01 14.54
C TYR A 633 6.20 7.65 14.55
N ASP A 634 7.17 7.08 13.84
CA ASP A 634 8.52 7.65 13.72
C ASP A 634 9.16 7.28 12.37
N LYS A 635 9.32 8.28 11.50
CA LYS A 635 9.91 8.12 10.16
C LYS A 635 11.43 8.00 10.17
N GLU A 636 12.08 8.41 11.26
CA GLU A 636 13.54 8.46 11.42
C GLU A 636 14.13 7.12 11.85
N ILE A 637 13.31 6.10 12.14
CA ILE A 637 13.75 4.72 12.42
C ILE A 637 13.43 3.80 11.24
N ASN A 638 14.15 2.69 11.08
CA ASN A 638 13.88 1.72 10.00
C ASN A 638 12.63 0.83 10.17
N PRO A 639 12.26 0.38 11.39
CA PRO A 639 11.03 -0.35 11.65
C PRO A 639 9.80 0.28 11.01
N SER A 640 8.94 -0.56 10.44
CA SER A 640 7.82 -0.20 9.58
C SER A 640 6.61 -1.09 9.87
N GLN A 641 5.41 -0.56 9.64
CA GLN A 641 4.15 -1.31 9.76
C GLN A 641 3.96 -2.21 8.53
N ASN A 642 3.88 -3.52 8.75
CA ASN A 642 3.70 -4.51 7.69
C ASN A 642 2.54 -5.48 8.01
N PRO A 643 1.35 -5.29 7.39
CA PRO A 643 0.18 -6.12 7.68
C PRO A 643 0.35 -7.60 7.37
N SER A 644 1.10 -7.95 6.32
CA SER A 644 1.36 -9.36 5.97
C SER A 644 2.22 -10.04 7.03
N VAL A 645 3.24 -9.35 7.54
CA VAL A 645 4.03 -9.82 8.68
C VAL A 645 3.17 -9.89 9.93
N ALA A 646 2.26 -8.94 10.17
CA ALA A 646 1.39 -8.96 11.35
C ALA A 646 0.47 -10.19 11.38
N ILE A 647 -0.09 -10.58 10.22
CA ILE A 647 -0.92 -11.80 10.12
C ILE A 647 -0.09 -13.05 10.36
N LEU A 648 1.05 -13.19 9.69
CA LEU A 648 1.87 -14.40 9.80
C LEU A 648 2.51 -14.49 11.19
N ALA A 649 3.18 -13.43 11.66
CA ALA A 649 3.86 -13.36 12.96
C ALA A 649 2.91 -13.04 14.12
N LEU A 650 1.61 -13.35 13.99
CA LEU A 650 0.61 -13.31 15.07
C LEU A 650 0.50 -11.96 15.82
N GLY A 651 0.83 -10.84 15.17
CA GLY A 651 0.79 -9.50 15.75
C GLY A 651 2.06 -8.68 15.59
N GLU A 652 3.22 -9.30 15.33
CA GLU A 652 4.52 -8.60 15.42
C GLU A 652 4.93 -7.79 14.19
N GLY A 653 4.04 -7.65 13.20
CA GLY A 653 4.27 -6.83 12.02
C GLY A 653 4.02 -5.34 12.22
N TRP A 654 3.48 -4.93 13.38
CA TRP A 654 3.30 -3.52 13.75
C TRP A 654 4.59 -2.93 14.32
N HIS A 655 5.67 -3.05 13.55
CA HIS A 655 7.02 -2.89 14.05
C HIS A 655 7.46 -1.43 14.25
N ASN A 656 6.91 -0.48 13.49
CA ASN A 656 7.16 0.95 13.75
C ASN A 656 6.57 1.37 15.10
N TYR A 657 5.33 0.97 15.39
CA TYR A 657 4.71 1.21 16.70
C TYR A 657 5.53 0.57 17.81
N HIS A 658 5.88 -0.71 17.62
CA HIS A 658 6.59 -1.48 18.62
C HIS A 658 7.96 -0.88 18.99
N HIS A 659 8.74 -0.41 18.02
CA HIS A 659 10.04 0.22 18.31
C HIS A 659 9.92 1.60 18.96
N VAL A 660 8.82 2.31 18.70
CA VAL A 660 8.52 3.60 19.35
C VAL A 660 8.00 3.39 20.78
N PHE A 661 7.17 2.37 21.00
CA PHE A 661 6.55 2.05 22.28
C PHE A 661 6.81 0.58 22.68
N PRO A 662 8.07 0.20 22.99
CA PRO A 662 8.45 -1.20 23.22
C PRO A 662 7.77 -1.82 24.44
N TRP A 663 7.32 -0.99 25.39
CA TRP A 663 6.65 -1.42 26.62
C TRP A 663 5.14 -1.68 26.46
N ASP A 664 4.54 -1.41 25.30
CA ASP A 664 3.12 -1.68 25.06
C ASP A 664 2.86 -3.18 24.85
N TYR A 665 1.95 -3.77 25.63
CA TYR A 665 1.67 -5.21 25.59
C TYR A 665 1.00 -5.66 24.31
N LYS A 666 0.33 -4.75 23.60
CA LYS A 666 -0.34 -5.05 22.34
C LYS A 666 0.62 -5.05 21.17
N THR A 667 1.78 -4.39 21.30
CA THR A 667 2.73 -4.08 20.22
C THR A 667 2.12 -3.37 19.02
N ALA A 668 0.90 -2.82 19.18
CA ALA A 668 0.13 -2.15 18.15
C ALA A 668 -0.85 -1.18 18.78
N GLU A 669 -1.10 -0.05 18.12
CA GLU A 669 -2.11 0.92 18.53
C GLU A 669 -3.55 0.36 18.41
N LEU A 670 -3.87 -0.23 17.25
CA LEU A 670 -5.22 -0.67 16.93
C LEU A 670 -5.44 -2.14 17.33
N GLY A 671 -6.22 -2.35 18.38
CA GLY A 671 -6.47 -3.64 19.04
C GLY A 671 -7.40 -4.61 18.29
N ASN A 672 -7.30 -4.74 16.96
CA ASN A 672 -8.08 -5.79 16.28
C ASN A 672 -7.40 -7.16 16.43
N TYR A 673 -8.16 -8.16 16.90
CA TYR A 673 -7.64 -9.53 17.08
C TYR A 673 -7.34 -10.25 15.76
N ARG A 674 -7.85 -9.75 14.62
CA ARG A 674 -7.65 -10.36 13.30
C ARG A 674 -6.18 -10.35 12.87
N MET A 675 -5.45 -9.30 13.22
CA MET A 675 -4.04 -9.15 12.86
C MET A 675 -3.11 -9.16 14.08
N ASN A 676 -3.64 -9.55 15.25
CA ASN A 676 -2.89 -9.60 16.50
C ASN A 676 -3.44 -10.67 17.45
N LEU A 677 -3.27 -11.94 17.04
CA LEU A 677 -3.71 -13.10 17.81
C LEU A 677 -3.02 -13.16 19.18
N THR A 678 -1.77 -12.68 19.27
CA THR A 678 -1.01 -12.63 20.53
C THR A 678 -1.70 -11.75 21.57
N THR A 679 -2.17 -10.56 21.18
CA THR A 679 -2.95 -9.69 22.08
C THR A 679 -4.23 -10.39 22.53
N ALA A 680 -4.97 -11.04 21.62
CA ALA A 680 -6.17 -11.79 21.96
C ALA A 680 -5.91 -12.91 22.99
N PHE A 681 -4.78 -13.61 22.84
CA PHE A 681 -4.34 -14.64 23.76
C PHE A 681 -4.00 -14.06 25.15
N ILE A 682 -3.24 -12.95 25.20
CA ILE A 682 -2.91 -12.29 26.47
C ILE A 682 -4.17 -11.78 27.16
N ASP A 683 -5.10 -11.15 26.43
CA ASP A 683 -6.37 -10.65 26.97
C ASP A 683 -7.26 -11.78 27.50
N PHE A 684 -7.26 -12.94 26.84
CA PHE A 684 -7.93 -14.14 27.36
C PHE A 684 -7.34 -14.57 28.70
N PHE A 685 -6.00 -14.68 28.82
CA PHE A 685 -5.37 -15.04 30.08
C PHE A 685 -5.47 -13.93 31.14
N ALA A 686 -5.66 -12.67 30.74
CA ALA A 686 -5.98 -11.60 31.67
C ALA A 686 -7.36 -11.78 32.28
N LYS A 687 -8.37 -12.15 31.47
CA LYS A 687 -9.72 -12.49 31.95
C LYS A 687 -9.74 -13.70 32.87
N VAL A 688 -8.90 -14.70 32.60
CA VAL A 688 -8.71 -15.88 33.48
C VAL A 688 -7.92 -15.52 34.76
N GLY A 689 -7.28 -14.34 34.82
CA GLY A 689 -6.48 -13.87 35.95
C GLY A 689 -5.05 -14.41 35.98
N TRP A 690 -4.58 -15.01 34.89
CA TRP A 690 -3.20 -15.51 34.74
C TRP A 690 -2.24 -14.45 34.18
N ALA A 691 -2.74 -13.48 33.42
CA ALA A 691 -2.02 -12.27 33.05
C ALA A 691 -2.60 -11.05 33.81
N TYR A 692 -1.76 -10.08 34.14
CA TYR A 692 -2.16 -8.85 34.84
C TYR A 692 -1.13 -7.75 34.59
N ASP A 693 -1.42 -6.51 35.00
CA ASP A 693 -0.52 -5.36 34.82
C ASP A 693 -0.16 -5.12 33.33
N LEU A 694 -1.15 -5.21 32.46
CA LEU A 694 -1.01 -5.05 31.00
C LEU A 694 -0.82 -3.56 30.67
N LYS A 695 0.36 -3.19 30.16
CA LYS A 695 0.73 -1.80 29.88
C LYS A 695 0.35 -1.39 28.47
N THR A 696 -0.42 -0.32 28.30
CA THR A 696 -0.80 0.20 26.97
C THR A 696 -0.60 1.71 26.92
N VAL A 697 -0.16 2.20 25.76
CA VAL A 697 0.10 3.63 25.55
C VAL A 697 -1.22 4.38 25.47
N SER A 698 -1.28 5.56 26.09
CA SER A 698 -2.45 6.43 25.99
C SER A 698 -2.54 7.05 24.60
N LYS A 699 -3.77 7.33 24.15
CA LYS A 699 -4.02 7.96 22.85
C LYS A 699 -3.27 9.29 22.70
N ASP A 700 -3.29 10.12 23.74
CA ASP A 700 -2.62 11.43 23.73
C ASP A 700 -1.10 11.33 23.49
N ILE A 701 -0.43 10.31 24.04
CA ILE A 701 1.00 10.07 23.80
C ILE A 701 1.23 9.63 22.35
N ILE A 702 0.36 8.76 21.83
CA ILE A 702 0.43 8.29 20.43
C ILE A 702 0.25 9.48 19.49
N GLU A 703 -0.79 10.30 19.68
CA GLU A 703 -1.10 11.46 18.85
C GLU A 703 0.05 12.47 18.83
N LYS A 704 0.57 12.85 20.01
CA LYS A 704 1.74 13.74 20.11
C LYS A 704 2.98 13.17 19.41
N ARG A 705 3.20 11.85 19.48
CA ARG A 705 4.35 11.21 18.81
C ARG A 705 4.18 11.20 17.30
N VAL A 706 2.97 10.88 16.83
CA VAL A 706 2.60 10.90 15.41
C VAL A 706 2.77 12.31 14.83
N GLU A 707 2.31 13.35 15.52
CA GLU A 707 2.48 14.74 15.09
C GLU A 707 3.94 15.17 15.03
N ARG A 708 4.76 14.72 16.00
CA ARG A 708 6.17 15.10 16.10
C ARG A 708 7.07 14.38 15.08
N THR A 709 6.92 13.07 14.92
CA THR A 709 7.88 12.23 14.16
C THR A 709 7.24 11.33 13.10
N GLY A 710 5.92 11.30 12.98
CA GLY A 710 5.23 10.46 12.01
C GLY A 710 5.55 10.83 10.56
N ASP A 711 5.42 9.85 9.66
CA ASP A 711 5.58 10.05 8.21
C ASP A 711 4.31 10.59 7.51
N GLY A 712 3.25 10.87 8.27
CA GLY A 712 1.96 11.37 7.77
C GLY A 712 0.97 10.28 7.33
N THR A 713 1.32 8.99 7.43
CA THR A 713 0.42 7.89 7.05
C THR A 713 -0.60 7.51 8.12
N HIS A 714 -0.43 8.01 9.35
CA HIS A 714 -1.30 7.75 10.50
C HIS A 714 -2.67 8.43 10.35
N GLU A 715 -3.76 7.78 10.80
CA GLU A 715 -5.13 8.32 10.71
C GLU A 715 -5.28 9.69 11.41
N HIS A 716 -4.65 9.89 12.56
CA HIS A 716 -4.64 11.20 13.23
C HIS A 716 -3.90 12.29 12.43
N SER A 717 -2.91 11.92 11.61
CA SER A 717 -2.26 12.84 10.66
C SER A 717 -3.12 13.10 9.42
N ARG A 718 -4.14 12.27 9.16
CA ARG A 718 -5.10 12.44 8.06
C ARG A 718 -6.18 13.47 8.37
N LYS A 719 -5.83 14.57 9.06
CA LYS A 719 -6.68 15.78 9.13
C LYS A 719 -6.65 16.58 7.83
N ASN A 720 -5.82 16.21 6.85
CA ASN A 720 -5.70 16.88 5.56
C ASN A 720 -6.60 16.23 4.52
N THR A 721 -7.92 16.34 4.70
CA THR A 721 -8.87 15.94 3.64
C THR A 721 -8.68 16.86 2.44
N TRP A 722 -8.22 16.35 1.31
CA TRP A 722 -8.06 17.15 0.10
C TRP A 722 -9.41 17.71 -0.40
N GLY A 723 -9.39 18.95 -0.91
CA GLY A 723 -10.57 19.65 -1.44
C GLY A 723 -11.26 20.53 -0.39
N TRP A 724 -12.59 20.49 -0.30
CA TRP A 724 -13.30 21.28 0.70
C TRP A 724 -13.01 20.80 2.14
N GLY A 725 -12.50 21.70 2.99
CA GLY A 725 -12.08 21.40 4.35
C GLY A 725 -10.61 20.98 4.51
N ASP A 726 -9.79 21.10 3.46
CA ASP A 726 -8.33 20.90 3.53
C ASP A 726 -7.69 21.85 4.56
N SER A 727 -6.59 21.40 5.19
CA SER A 727 -5.76 22.22 6.08
C SER A 727 -5.15 23.41 5.37
N ASP A 728 -4.89 23.27 4.07
CA ASP A 728 -4.27 24.31 3.25
C ASP A 728 -5.31 25.34 2.77
N GLN A 729 -6.61 25.09 2.98
CA GLN A 729 -7.68 26.03 2.66
C GLN A 729 -7.70 27.17 3.69
N SER A 730 -7.52 28.40 3.22
CA SER A 730 -7.48 29.59 4.08
C SER A 730 -8.83 29.89 4.73
N GLN A 731 -8.81 30.59 5.86
CA GLN A 731 -10.04 31.03 6.53
C GLN A 731 -10.87 31.96 5.63
N ASP A 732 -10.23 32.91 4.95
CA ASP A 732 -10.87 33.82 4.00
C ASP A 732 -11.60 33.07 2.87
N GLU A 733 -11.02 31.99 2.33
CA GLU A 733 -11.68 31.16 1.31
C GLU A 733 -12.94 30.48 1.86
N ARG A 734 -12.92 30.03 3.12
CA ARG A 734 -14.07 29.39 3.76
C ARG A 734 -15.20 30.39 4.03
N GLU A 735 -14.86 31.58 4.50
CA GLU A 735 -15.82 32.64 4.83
C GLU A 735 -16.44 33.26 3.57
N LEU A 736 -15.63 33.43 2.51
CA LEU A 736 -16.08 34.01 1.24
C LEU A 736 -16.58 32.98 0.24
N ALA A 737 -16.74 31.72 0.63
CA ALA A 737 -17.42 30.70 -0.18
C ALA A 737 -18.95 30.81 -0.05
N LYS A 738 -19.64 30.64 -1.16
CA LYS A 738 -21.09 30.46 -1.20
C LYS A 738 -21.41 28.98 -1.27
N ILE A 739 -22.37 28.56 -0.46
CA ILE A 739 -22.89 27.20 -0.46
C ILE A 739 -24.35 27.24 -0.89
N ILE A 740 -24.63 26.68 -2.06
CA ILE A 740 -25.95 26.62 -2.68
C ILE A 740 -26.65 25.33 -2.26
N ASN A 741 -27.97 25.42 -1.99
CA ASN A 741 -28.79 24.31 -1.52
C ASN A 741 -28.18 23.64 -0.28
N LYS A 742 -27.88 24.43 0.76
CA LYS A 742 -27.50 23.89 2.08
C LYS A 742 -28.57 22.91 2.53
N LYS A 743 -28.15 21.79 3.11
CA LYS A 743 -29.07 20.88 3.79
C LYS A 743 -29.61 21.66 5.00
N GLU A 744 -30.93 21.84 5.07
CA GLU A 744 -31.57 22.23 6.33
C GLU A 744 -31.31 21.10 7.32
N ASP A 745 -30.64 21.43 8.43
CA ASP A 745 -30.19 20.46 9.44
C ASP A 745 -31.37 19.78 10.14
#